data_AF-A0A353EH63-F1
#
_entry.id   AF-A0A353EH63-F1
#
_cell.length_a   1.000
_cell.length_b   1.000
_cell.length_c   1.000
_cell.angle_alpha   90.00
_cell.angle_beta   90.00
_cell.angle_gamma   90.00
#
_symmetry.space_group_name_H-M   'P 1'
#
loop_
_entity.id
_entity.type
_entity.pdbx_description
1 polymer ?
#
loop_
_entity_poly.entity_id
_entity_poly.type
_entity_poly.pdbx_seq_one_letter_code
_entity_poly.pdbx_strand_id
1 'polypeptide(L)'
;MLQQVAPSCAVCHQETAATPLLETRFRRIHISCSPALPAFINHTAEFSHLGQTPLQPSQHLEKISDEQDAKINTHLEHWVNQGIDQQDKHIRAVLAIQFKAMGVTLNKDQLILHNSLRLDRPSGLTGLPKNLKIIGDLEISFGNDMPRLCDKLEVTGGLKIKACAGLVTLADKLEVQGLVYIERSTRIATLAKTLKLHSSLHLERAHSLESLPDDLHVPGSLILKQCKKLITLPNNCQIDGHFSATQCELFEAIPERVVIGEDIQIDQCEAFTTLPYPLQCQGNLKVRSCKVFSAIPDQGDIAGDIQLNENPSLQDLPDWIFTLGSRQMNGDTTMRLINIQGTGIPQEQLQYIEDHQYLGIQFLTGLQAQQSSQDHRRNVYLDHGNEAPILLDILRETPQQTIVVYYKGEDGIDQGGPTRQAFTKAYKSLLKNTQLFNHSDNGINIKPQYKSASQIESAAKDFGQIIGRIMLQHMAVGYDFHPDVYQKMAKASQIYQSIPELKTKAYTLAGYIGICNREDLVAIECAMNPTTFNSQDKRDYLHSLPLEDIRDYINKSTMAYLGIAAGMSSCGLFSVSRVDFIKERLCGPENLKAFFLEKLHVKVKEYVPKIQHAQIKSWIRQLIIDANANELKKICMEMTGAESLYSGQKHITISMGVYESDAYLSAHSCSRKLTLNYPFFQTFIENNQYDRFKSYIMQDFIKRFNDA
;
A
#
# COMPACT_ATOMS: atom_id res chain seq x y z
N MET A 1 -63.99 -31.63 -10.39
CA MET A 1 -63.87 -31.14 -9.00
C MET A 1 -62.48 -30.56 -8.84
N LEU A 2 -62.35 -29.37 -8.21
CA LEU A 2 -61.16 -28.77 -7.56
C LEU A 2 -59.78 -29.00 -8.24
N GLN A 3 -59.18 -28.06 -8.98
CA GLN A 3 -58.56 -26.78 -8.54
C GLN A 3 -57.65 -26.88 -7.30
N GLN A 4 -56.34 -26.68 -7.46
CA GLN A 4 -55.61 -25.43 -7.12
C GLN A 4 -54.16 -25.48 -7.67
N VAL A 5 -53.79 -24.60 -8.61
CA VAL A 5 -52.99 -23.35 -8.44
C VAL A 5 -51.48 -23.57 -8.34
N ALA A 6 -50.77 -23.20 -9.42
CA ALA A 6 -49.40 -22.68 -9.39
C ALA A 6 -49.45 -21.14 -9.52
N PRO A 7 -48.45 -20.40 -9.02
CA PRO A 7 -47.48 -19.78 -9.96
C PRO A 7 -46.07 -19.65 -9.32
N SER A 8 -44.99 -19.22 -9.97
CA SER A 8 -44.49 -19.14 -11.35
C SER A 8 -43.12 -18.46 -11.24
N CYS A 9 -42.19 -18.69 -12.16
CA CYS A 9 -41.16 -17.71 -12.49
C CYS A 9 -40.72 -17.98 -13.94
N ALA A 10 -40.60 -16.92 -14.74
CA ALA A 10 -40.51 -17.03 -16.18
C ALA A 10 -39.49 -16.05 -16.75
N VAL A 11 -38.67 -16.54 -17.69
CA VAL A 11 -38.35 -15.89 -18.99
C VAL A 11 -37.46 -14.61 -18.91
N CYS A 12 -36.47 -14.31 -19.77
CA CYS A 12 -36.01 -14.79 -21.10
C CYS A 12 -34.60 -15.42 -21.03
N HIS A 13 -34.17 -16.39 -21.84
CA HIS A 13 -34.00 -16.44 -23.32
C HIS A 13 -32.99 -15.44 -23.91
N GLN A 14 -31.85 -15.96 -24.41
CA GLN A 14 -31.55 -15.87 -25.84
C GLN A 14 -30.49 -16.89 -26.34
N GLU A 15 -30.92 -17.67 -27.33
CA GLU A 15 -30.26 -18.26 -28.51
C GLU A 15 -28.85 -18.91 -28.50
N THR A 16 -28.76 -19.98 -29.30
CA THR A 16 -27.62 -20.89 -29.48
C THR A 16 -27.22 -20.98 -30.95
N ALA A 17 -25.94 -21.23 -31.23
CA ALA A 17 -25.45 -21.67 -32.54
C ALA A 17 -24.26 -22.63 -32.42
N ALA A 18 -24.25 -23.69 -33.24
CA ALA A 18 -23.18 -24.69 -33.36
C ALA A 18 -22.42 -24.48 -34.70
N THR A 19 -21.30 -25.11 -35.06
CA THR A 19 -20.51 -26.30 -34.63
C THR A 19 -19.09 -26.15 -35.28
N PRO A 20 -18.11 -27.08 -35.25
CA PRO A 20 -17.98 -28.39 -34.59
C PRO A 20 -16.65 -28.65 -33.83
N LEU A 21 -16.50 -29.87 -33.31
CA LEU A 21 -15.30 -30.42 -32.66
C LEU A 21 -14.14 -30.70 -33.64
N LEU A 22 -12.91 -30.56 -33.13
CA LEU A 22 -11.71 -31.22 -33.67
C LEU A 22 -10.84 -31.69 -32.49
N GLU A 23 -10.71 -33.01 -32.32
CA GLU A 23 -9.84 -33.59 -31.29
C GLU A 23 -8.37 -33.59 -31.75
N THR A 24 -7.42 -33.15 -30.92
CA THR A 24 -6.12 -33.85 -30.76
C THR A 24 -5.28 -33.40 -29.54
N ARG A 25 -5.25 -34.28 -28.53
CA ARG A 25 -4.13 -34.64 -27.63
C ARG A 25 -3.20 -33.54 -27.03
N PHE A 26 -3.42 -33.31 -25.73
CA PHE A 26 -2.43 -33.26 -24.63
C PHE A 26 -1.17 -32.38 -24.74
N ARG A 27 -1.14 -31.31 -23.91
CA ARG A 27 -0.30 -31.24 -22.69
C ARG A 27 -0.93 -30.28 -21.68
N ARG A 28 -1.00 -30.69 -20.40
CA ARG A 28 -1.71 -29.95 -19.34
C ARG A 28 -0.89 -28.75 -18.86
N ILE A 29 -1.41 -27.54 -19.06
CA ILE A 29 -1.18 -26.39 -18.18
C ILE A 29 -2.56 -25.84 -17.88
N HIS A 30 -3.02 -25.98 -16.63
CA HIS A 30 -4.31 -25.43 -16.21
C HIS A 30 -4.08 -24.26 -15.25
N ILE A 31 -4.25 -23.07 -15.80
CA ILE A 31 -4.75 -21.92 -15.04
C ILE A 31 -6.26 -22.14 -14.88
N SER A 32 -6.82 -21.81 -13.72
CA SER A 32 -8.26 -21.54 -13.58
C SER A 32 -8.52 -20.66 -12.36
N CYS A 33 -9.11 -19.49 -12.60
CA CYS A 33 -9.77 -18.71 -11.57
C CYS A 33 -11.07 -19.42 -11.10
N SER A 34 -11.54 -18.96 -9.94
CA SER A 34 -12.80 -19.16 -9.21
C SER A 34 -14.11 -19.25 -10.06
N PRO A 35 -15.31 -19.51 -9.47
CA PRO A 35 -15.67 -19.78 -8.06
C PRO A 35 -16.64 -20.98 -7.88
N ALA A 36 -17.25 -21.06 -6.67
CA ALA A 36 -18.54 -21.69 -6.30
C ALA A 36 -18.49 -22.87 -5.32
N LEU A 37 -19.30 -22.77 -4.26
CA LEU A 37 -19.69 -23.91 -3.40
C LEU A 37 -20.51 -24.92 -4.23
N PRO A 38 -20.44 -26.20 -3.82
CA PRO A 38 -21.66 -26.95 -3.60
C PRO A 38 -21.76 -27.44 -2.15
N ALA A 39 -23.01 -27.55 -1.67
CA ALA A 39 -23.31 -28.17 -0.39
C ALA A 39 -23.01 -29.68 -0.40
N PHE A 40 -22.63 -30.22 0.76
CA PHE A 40 -22.89 -31.62 1.09
C PHE A 40 -23.55 -31.74 2.46
N ILE A 41 -24.83 -32.07 2.42
CA ILE A 41 -25.65 -32.53 3.54
C ILE A 41 -25.64 -34.07 3.54
N ASN A 42 -25.79 -34.67 4.73
CA ASN A 42 -25.99 -36.09 4.99
C ASN A 42 -24.84 -37.07 4.67
N HIS A 43 -24.12 -37.45 5.72
CA HIS A 43 -24.02 -38.87 6.10
C HIS A 43 -24.03 -39.00 7.63
N THR A 44 -25.24 -39.06 8.20
CA THR A 44 -25.47 -39.49 9.58
C THR A 44 -26.15 -40.86 9.56
N ALA A 45 -25.35 -41.92 9.61
CA ALA A 45 -25.79 -43.27 9.98
C ALA A 45 -24.59 -44.06 10.52
N GLU A 46 -24.84 -44.81 11.60
CA GLU A 46 -24.05 -45.96 12.06
C GLU A 46 -22.54 -45.78 12.35
N PHE A 47 -22.22 -45.29 13.55
CA PHE A 47 -21.04 -45.75 14.30
C PHE A 47 -21.35 -45.86 15.79
N SER A 48 -21.96 -46.99 16.17
CA SER A 48 -21.65 -47.63 17.46
C SER A 48 -20.30 -48.36 17.35
N HIS A 49 -19.72 -48.72 18.49
CA HIS A 49 -18.44 -49.44 18.69
C HIS A 49 -17.19 -48.57 18.84
N LEU A 50 -16.74 -48.50 20.09
CA LEU A 50 -15.34 -48.35 20.46
C LEU A 50 -14.52 -49.50 19.85
N GLY A 51 -13.40 -49.15 19.20
CA GLY A 51 -12.31 -50.06 18.89
C GLY A 51 -12.39 -50.74 17.52
N GLN A 52 -11.44 -50.41 16.64
CA GLN A 52 -10.46 -51.36 16.11
C GLN A 52 -9.44 -50.63 15.20
N THR A 53 -8.20 -50.55 15.66
CA THR A 53 -7.01 -50.63 14.80
C THR A 53 -6.21 -51.85 15.28
N PRO A 54 -5.73 -52.72 14.38
CA PRO A 54 -4.98 -53.91 14.78
C PRO A 54 -3.60 -53.50 15.31
N LEU A 55 -3.34 -53.82 16.57
CA LEU A 55 -2.01 -53.69 17.19
C LEU A 55 -1.05 -54.68 16.54
N GLN A 56 0.02 -54.19 15.91
CA GLN A 56 1.22 -55.00 15.74
C GLN A 56 2.07 -54.88 17.01
N PRO A 57 2.47 -55.99 17.65
CA PRO A 57 3.32 -55.94 18.84
C PRO A 57 4.74 -55.48 18.45
N SER A 58 5.24 -54.47 19.14
CA SER A 58 6.62 -54.00 19.00
C SER A 58 7.60 -55.09 19.47
N GLN A 59 8.51 -55.50 18.58
CA GLN A 59 9.41 -56.64 18.81
C GLN A 59 10.59 -56.38 19.77
N HIS A 60 10.58 -55.26 20.51
CA HIS A 60 11.55 -54.96 21.56
C HIS A 60 10.85 -54.36 22.79
N LEU A 61 10.33 -55.25 23.64
CA LEU A 61 10.04 -54.94 25.04
C LEU A 61 11.12 -55.58 25.90
N GLU A 62 12.02 -54.75 26.44
CA GLU A 62 12.82 -55.18 27.59
C GLU A 62 11.88 -55.60 28.72
N LYS A 63 12.21 -56.66 29.45
CA LYS A 63 11.40 -57.09 30.60
C LYS A 63 11.44 -56.02 31.68
N ILE A 64 10.36 -55.25 31.78
CA ILE A 64 10.07 -54.37 32.92
C ILE A 64 10.13 -55.23 34.19
N SER A 65 10.87 -54.80 35.20
CA SER A 65 10.96 -55.53 36.47
C SER A 65 9.64 -55.47 37.23
N ASP A 66 9.33 -56.52 38.00
CA ASP A 66 8.09 -56.60 38.79
C ASP A 66 7.87 -55.36 39.70
N GLU A 67 8.97 -54.77 40.20
CA GLU A 67 8.94 -53.53 41.00
C GLU A 67 8.51 -52.29 40.19
N GLN A 68 8.86 -52.23 38.91
CA GLN A 68 8.45 -51.14 38.01
C GLN A 68 7.00 -51.34 37.54
N ASP A 69 6.57 -52.57 37.25
CA ASP A 69 5.18 -52.86 36.92
C ASP A 69 4.26 -52.54 38.11
N ALA A 70 4.63 -52.92 39.33
CA ALA A 70 3.89 -52.55 40.55
C ALA A 70 3.75 -51.03 40.73
N LYS A 71 4.77 -50.23 40.38
CA LYS A 71 4.70 -48.76 40.43
C LYS A 71 3.80 -48.19 39.33
N ILE A 72 3.87 -48.72 38.11
CA ILE A 72 2.96 -48.37 37.00
C ILE A 72 1.51 -48.67 37.39
N ASN A 73 1.25 -49.86 37.96
CA ASN A 73 -0.07 -50.28 38.44
C ASN A 73 -0.60 -49.31 39.50
N THR A 74 0.20 -49.00 40.52
CA THR A 74 -0.15 -48.04 41.59
C THR A 74 -0.48 -46.66 41.01
N HIS A 75 0.30 -46.15 40.05
CA HIS A 75 0.07 -44.84 39.44
C HIS A 75 -1.21 -44.81 38.60
N LEU A 76 -1.47 -45.86 37.81
CA LEU A 76 -2.69 -45.98 37.01
C LEU A 76 -3.94 -46.15 37.89
N GLU A 77 -3.88 -46.98 38.93
CA GLU A 77 -4.98 -47.16 39.89
C GLU A 77 -5.29 -45.85 40.64
N HIS A 78 -4.27 -45.06 40.98
CA HIS A 78 -4.48 -43.73 41.55
C HIS A 78 -5.22 -42.80 40.57
N TRP A 79 -4.84 -42.77 39.28
CA TRP A 79 -5.54 -42.00 38.25
C TRP A 79 -6.98 -42.47 37.99
N VAL A 80 -7.22 -43.78 38.01
CA VAL A 80 -8.59 -44.36 37.92
C VAL A 80 -9.43 -43.88 39.08
N ASN A 81 -8.92 -43.96 40.31
CA ASN A 81 -9.66 -43.57 41.52
C ASN A 81 -9.97 -42.07 41.61
N GLN A 82 -9.26 -41.21 40.89
CA GLN A 82 -9.57 -39.78 40.74
C GLN A 82 -10.83 -39.49 39.89
N GLY A 83 -11.44 -40.49 39.24
CA GLY A 83 -12.66 -40.27 38.46
C GLY A 83 -13.83 -39.73 39.30
N ILE A 84 -14.57 -38.76 38.77
CA ILE A 84 -15.58 -38.01 39.55
C ILE A 84 -16.85 -38.81 39.85
N ASP A 85 -17.15 -39.80 39.01
CA ASP A 85 -18.29 -40.71 39.13
C ASP A 85 -17.92 -42.12 38.65
N GLN A 86 -18.88 -43.04 38.61
CA GLN A 86 -18.63 -44.43 38.20
C GLN A 86 -18.36 -44.59 36.69
N GLN A 87 -18.88 -43.70 35.84
CA GLN A 87 -18.65 -43.75 34.40
C GLN A 87 -17.23 -43.28 34.06
N ASP A 88 -16.79 -42.15 34.64
CA ASP A 88 -15.43 -41.64 34.51
C ASP A 88 -14.39 -42.67 35.03
N LYS A 89 -14.65 -43.27 36.21
CA LYS A 89 -13.82 -44.36 36.75
C LYS A 89 -13.75 -45.57 35.82
N HIS A 90 -14.88 -45.99 35.24
CA HIS A 90 -14.92 -47.11 34.31
C HIS A 90 -14.09 -46.84 33.04
N ILE A 91 -14.22 -45.64 32.44
CA ILE A 91 -13.49 -45.27 31.23
C ILE A 91 -11.98 -45.17 31.50
N ARG A 92 -11.59 -44.57 32.63
CA ARG A 92 -10.18 -44.54 33.06
C ARG A 92 -9.62 -45.94 33.26
N ALA A 93 -10.38 -46.88 33.81
CA ALA A 93 -9.95 -48.27 33.97
C ALA A 93 -9.72 -48.97 32.62
N VAL A 94 -10.61 -48.76 31.64
CA VAL A 94 -10.43 -49.26 30.27
C VAL A 94 -9.17 -48.67 29.62
N LEU A 95 -8.96 -47.35 29.74
CA LEU A 95 -7.76 -46.68 29.22
C LEU A 95 -6.47 -47.14 29.92
N ALA A 96 -6.51 -47.40 31.23
CA ALA A 96 -5.36 -47.93 31.97
C ALA A 96 -4.93 -49.32 31.46
N ILE A 97 -5.89 -50.18 31.11
CA ILE A 97 -5.60 -51.47 30.45
C ILE A 97 -4.99 -51.25 29.06
N GLN A 98 -5.50 -50.29 28.28
CA GLN A 98 -4.94 -49.96 26.96
C GLN A 98 -3.51 -49.40 27.06
N PHE A 99 -3.21 -48.54 28.03
CA PHE A 99 -1.86 -48.02 28.24
C PHE A 99 -0.85 -49.13 28.56
N LYS A 100 -1.23 -50.12 29.38
CA LYS A 100 -0.41 -51.32 29.62
C LYS A 100 -0.18 -52.12 28.32
N ALA A 101 -1.23 -52.35 27.54
CA ALA A 101 -1.12 -53.04 26.25
C ALA A 101 -0.26 -52.28 25.22
N MET A 102 -0.16 -50.95 25.33
CA MET A 102 0.72 -50.08 24.54
C MET A 102 2.16 -49.98 25.09
N GLY A 103 2.52 -50.75 26.12
CA GLY A 103 3.87 -50.76 26.70
C GLY A 103 4.22 -49.49 27.48
N VAL A 104 3.27 -48.90 28.22
CA VAL A 104 3.53 -47.71 29.05
C VAL A 104 4.66 -47.95 30.06
N THR A 105 5.51 -46.95 30.27
CA THR A 105 6.56 -46.96 31.28
C THR A 105 6.40 -45.79 32.25
N LEU A 106 7.09 -45.85 33.40
CA LEU A 106 7.08 -44.79 34.42
C LEU A 106 8.51 -44.31 34.69
N ASN A 107 8.75 -43.00 34.61
CA ASN A 107 10.01 -42.40 34.99
C ASN A 107 9.76 -41.38 36.12
N LYS A 108 10.13 -41.72 37.35
CA LYS A 108 9.73 -41.02 38.57
C LYS A 108 8.19 -40.93 38.63
N ASP A 109 7.63 -39.73 38.51
CA ASP A 109 6.18 -39.48 38.49
C ASP A 109 5.63 -39.17 37.09
N GLN A 110 6.43 -39.35 36.03
CA GLN A 110 6.02 -39.13 34.63
C GLN A 110 5.63 -40.46 33.97
N LEU A 111 4.37 -40.57 33.57
CA LEU A 111 3.85 -41.72 32.83
C LEU A 111 4.16 -41.53 31.34
N ILE A 112 4.84 -42.50 30.70
CA ILE A 112 5.33 -42.42 29.33
C ILE A 112 4.64 -43.47 28.46
N LEU A 113 3.77 -43.04 27.57
CA LEU A 113 3.13 -43.87 26.55
C LEU A 113 4.02 -43.90 25.29
N HIS A 114 4.41 -45.09 24.83
CA HIS A 114 5.33 -45.27 23.69
C HIS A 114 4.63 -45.30 22.31
N ASN A 115 3.37 -44.86 22.25
CA ASN A 115 2.52 -44.91 21.06
C ASN A 115 1.61 -43.67 21.00
N SER A 116 1.17 -43.30 19.79
CA SER A 116 0.14 -42.26 19.60
C SER A 116 -1.18 -42.65 20.30
N LEU A 117 -1.82 -41.68 20.95
CA LEU A 117 -3.11 -41.84 21.62
C LEU A 117 -4.20 -41.14 20.82
N ARG A 118 -5.25 -41.89 20.43
CA ARG A 118 -6.44 -41.34 19.79
C ARG A 118 -7.69 -41.63 20.61
N LEU A 119 -8.38 -40.56 21.00
CA LEU A 119 -9.64 -40.59 21.74
C LEU A 119 -10.74 -39.95 20.88
N ASP A 120 -11.64 -40.75 20.33
CA ASP A 120 -12.83 -40.26 19.62
C ASP A 120 -14.06 -40.48 20.49
N ARG A 121 -14.78 -39.39 20.80
CA ARG A 121 -15.96 -39.35 21.70
C ARG A 121 -15.71 -40.03 23.06
N PRO A 122 -14.73 -39.57 23.87
CA PRO A 122 -14.49 -40.12 25.21
C PRO A 122 -15.56 -39.62 26.22
N SER A 123 -16.83 -39.95 25.97
CA SER A 123 -17.98 -39.45 26.75
C SER A 123 -17.97 -39.95 28.19
N GLY A 124 -17.90 -39.03 29.15
CA GLY A 124 -17.74 -39.28 30.58
C GLY A 124 -16.29 -39.28 31.09
N LEU A 125 -15.27 -39.16 30.22
CA LEU A 125 -13.88 -38.99 30.67
C LEU A 125 -13.63 -37.54 31.07
N THR A 126 -13.21 -37.29 32.31
CA THR A 126 -12.96 -35.91 32.78
C THR A 126 -11.51 -35.44 32.69
N GLY A 127 -10.55 -36.35 32.44
CA GLY A 127 -9.14 -35.98 32.26
C GLY A 127 -8.17 -37.17 32.16
N LEU A 128 -7.01 -36.92 31.55
CA LEU A 128 -5.88 -37.83 31.39
C LEU A 128 -5.02 -37.92 32.68
N PRO A 129 -4.08 -38.88 32.77
CA PRO A 129 -3.14 -38.95 33.89
C PRO A 129 -2.34 -37.65 34.06
N LYS A 130 -1.99 -37.33 35.31
CA LYS A 130 -1.04 -36.25 35.61
C LYS A 130 0.34 -36.61 35.08
N ASN A 131 1.13 -35.60 34.68
CA ASN A 131 2.49 -35.79 34.16
C ASN A 131 2.57 -36.82 33.01
N LEU A 132 1.69 -36.70 32.01
CA LEU A 132 1.68 -37.60 30.87
C LEU A 132 2.73 -37.19 29.83
N LYS A 133 3.44 -38.18 29.29
CA LYS A 133 4.27 -38.07 28.08
C LYS A 133 3.76 -39.06 27.03
N ILE A 134 3.60 -38.59 25.80
CA ILE A 134 3.22 -39.41 24.65
C ILE A 134 4.35 -39.35 23.63
N ILE A 135 4.92 -40.50 23.31
CA ILE A 135 5.89 -40.67 22.22
C ILE A 135 5.07 -41.06 20.98
N GLY A 136 4.72 -40.05 20.20
CA GLY A 136 3.70 -40.11 19.16
C GLY A 136 2.73 -38.94 19.24
N ASP A 137 1.63 -39.02 18.51
CA ASP A 137 0.59 -37.98 18.43
C ASP A 137 -0.46 -38.13 19.53
N LEU A 138 -1.11 -37.03 19.90
CA LEU A 138 -2.35 -37.04 20.69
C LEU A 138 -3.50 -36.46 19.87
N GLU A 139 -4.43 -37.31 19.44
CA GLU A 139 -5.68 -36.89 18.81
C GLU A 139 -6.86 -37.04 19.78
N ILE A 140 -7.61 -35.96 20.04
CA ILE A 140 -8.86 -36.02 20.81
C ILE A 140 -9.97 -35.36 20.01
N SER A 141 -11.08 -36.08 19.81
CA SER A 141 -12.28 -35.60 19.12
C SER A 141 -13.52 -35.74 20.02
N PHE A 142 -14.38 -34.73 20.05
CA PHE A 142 -15.66 -34.73 20.77
C PHE A 142 -15.58 -35.01 22.29
N GLY A 143 -14.48 -34.64 22.93
CA GLY A 143 -14.30 -34.71 24.39
C GLY A 143 -15.09 -33.62 25.13
N ASN A 144 -16.41 -33.82 25.27
CA ASN A 144 -17.33 -32.82 25.81
C ASN A 144 -17.43 -32.82 27.34
N ASP A 145 -17.03 -33.90 28.01
CA ASP A 145 -17.10 -34.04 29.47
C ASP A 145 -15.74 -33.76 30.15
N MET A 146 -14.73 -33.40 29.36
CA MET A 146 -13.34 -33.20 29.78
C MET A 146 -13.01 -31.69 29.92
N PRO A 147 -13.05 -31.10 31.13
CA PRO A 147 -12.74 -29.67 31.33
C PRO A 147 -11.23 -29.34 31.20
N ARG A 148 -10.34 -30.32 31.45
CA ARG A 148 -8.87 -30.21 31.39
C ARG A 148 -8.29 -31.50 30.80
N LEU A 149 -7.18 -31.43 30.04
CA LEU A 149 -6.45 -32.66 29.66
C LEU A 149 -5.72 -33.25 30.86
N CYS A 150 -4.72 -32.56 31.40
CA CYS A 150 -4.00 -32.92 32.63
C CYS A 150 -3.19 -31.71 33.14
N ASP A 151 -2.36 -31.87 34.19
CA ASP A 151 -1.59 -30.74 34.74
C ASP A 151 -0.29 -30.46 33.95
N LYS A 152 0.39 -31.52 33.49
CA LYS A 152 1.59 -31.47 32.64
C LYS A 152 1.48 -32.50 31.53
N LEU A 153 1.67 -32.07 30.29
CA LEU A 153 1.64 -32.88 29.08
C LEU A 153 2.88 -32.66 28.20
N GLU A 154 3.53 -33.74 27.79
CA GLU A 154 4.58 -33.76 26.76
C GLU A 154 4.13 -34.64 25.59
N VAL A 155 4.23 -34.16 24.35
CA VAL A 155 3.87 -34.90 23.13
C VAL A 155 5.01 -34.80 22.11
N THR A 156 5.57 -35.94 21.67
CA THR A 156 6.68 -35.93 20.70
C THR A 156 6.23 -35.92 19.24
N GLY A 157 4.96 -36.17 18.98
CA GLY A 157 4.29 -35.90 17.70
C GLY A 157 3.45 -34.62 17.77
N GLY A 158 2.37 -34.57 17.01
CA GLY A 158 1.40 -33.48 17.03
C GLY A 158 0.32 -33.62 18.11
N LEU A 159 -0.28 -32.49 18.49
CA LEU A 159 -1.44 -32.42 19.38
C LEU A 159 -2.65 -31.90 18.61
N LYS A 160 -3.72 -32.69 18.52
CA LYS A 160 -4.89 -32.39 17.70
C LYS A 160 -6.17 -32.51 18.51
N ILE A 161 -6.80 -31.39 18.81
CA ILE A 161 -8.03 -31.31 19.61
C ILE A 161 -9.18 -30.83 18.71
N LYS A 162 -10.24 -31.63 18.53
CA LYS A 162 -11.37 -31.32 17.65
C LYS A 162 -12.70 -31.40 18.37
N ALA A 163 -13.52 -30.36 18.21
CA ALA A 163 -14.90 -30.30 18.69
C ALA A 163 -15.07 -30.69 20.19
N CYS A 164 -14.07 -30.41 21.02
CA CYS A 164 -14.10 -30.69 22.45
C CYS A 164 -14.75 -29.49 23.16
N ALA A 165 -16.09 -29.42 23.09
CA ALA A 165 -16.84 -28.25 23.55
C ALA A 165 -16.82 -28.08 25.08
N GLY A 166 -16.45 -29.13 25.83
CA GLY A 166 -16.27 -29.09 27.28
C GLY A 166 -14.95 -28.48 27.75
N LEU A 167 -13.92 -28.52 26.90
CA LEU A 167 -12.53 -28.26 27.27
C LEU A 167 -12.28 -26.76 27.52
N VAL A 168 -11.86 -26.43 28.74
CA VAL A 168 -11.61 -25.05 29.19
C VAL A 168 -10.11 -24.74 29.20
N THR A 169 -9.27 -25.74 29.47
CA THR A 169 -7.81 -25.61 29.53
C THR A 169 -7.14 -26.89 29.03
N LEU A 170 -5.95 -26.76 28.44
CA LEU A 170 -5.18 -27.93 27.99
C LEU A 170 -4.43 -28.55 29.17
N ALA A 171 -3.38 -27.86 29.60
CA ALA A 171 -2.56 -28.18 30.77
C ALA A 171 -1.92 -26.90 31.33
N ASP A 172 -1.38 -26.93 32.54
CA ASP A 172 -0.60 -25.80 33.06
C ASP A 172 0.78 -25.72 32.39
N LYS A 173 1.36 -26.89 32.08
CA LYS A 173 2.60 -27.06 31.32
C LYS A 173 2.37 -27.97 30.12
N LEU A 174 2.62 -27.45 28.91
CA LEU A 174 2.43 -28.17 27.66
C LEU A 174 3.68 -28.05 26.78
N GLU A 175 4.30 -29.17 26.42
CA GLU A 175 5.36 -29.24 25.43
C GLU A 175 4.94 -30.15 24.27
N VAL A 176 4.97 -29.64 23.04
CA VAL A 176 4.62 -30.37 21.82
C VAL A 176 5.71 -30.19 20.78
N GLN A 177 6.23 -31.29 20.25
CA GLN A 177 7.29 -31.28 19.24
C GLN A 177 6.73 -31.05 17.82
N GLY A 178 5.56 -31.62 17.51
CA GLY A 178 4.87 -31.43 16.24
C GLY A 178 3.83 -30.29 16.26
N LEU A 179 2.99 -30.26 15.22
CA LEU A 179 1.90 -29.31 15.06
C LEU A 179 0.90 -29.38 16.24
N VAL A 180 0.53 -28.22 16.79
CA VAL A 180 -0.65 -28.08 17.66
C VAL A 180 -1.82 -27.59 16.82
N TYR A 181 -2.89 -28.39 16.70
CA TYR A 181 -4.09 -28.08 15.93
C TYR A 181 -5.35 -28.16 16.80
N ILE A 182 -5.99 -27.03 17.07
CA ILE A 182 -7.21 -26.96 17.89
C ILE A 182 -8.36 -26.43 17.02
N GLU A 183 -9.41 -27.25 16.85
CA GLU A 183 -10.56 -26.93 16.01
C GLU A 183 -11.86 -27.02 16.81
N ARG A 184 -12.76 -26.03 16.68
CA ARG A 184 -14.14 -26.06 17.24
C ARG A 184 -14.21 -26.34 18.75
N SER A 185 -13.14 -26.07 19.50
CA SER A 185 -13.09 -26.27 20.95
C SER A 185 -13.36 -24.93 21.62
N THR A 186 -14.65 -24.64 21.79
CA THR A 186 -15.14 -23.25 21.91
C THR A 186 -14.96 -22.62 23.29
N ARG A 187 -14.69 -23.38 24.36
CA ARG A 187 -14.57 -22.90 25.75
C ARG A 187 -13.14 -22.61 26.21
N ILE A 188 -12.13 -22.87 25.39
CA ILE A 188 -10.72 -22.58 25.73
C ILE A 188 -10.54 -21.05 25.71
N ALA A 189 -10.33 -20.46 26.89
CA ALA A 189 -10.15 -19.00 27.05
C ALA A 189 -8.69 -18.55 26.91
N THR A 190 -7.76 -19.42 27.27
CA THR A 190 -6.30 -19.20 27.15
C THR A 190 -5.60 -20.56 26.99
N LEU A 191 -4.35 -20.53 26.51
CA LEU A 191 -3.52 -21.73 26.36
C LEU A 191 -2.80 -22.09 27.66
N ALA A 192 -1.84 -23.03 27.60
CA ALA A 192 -1.01 -23.36 28.75
C ALA A 192 -0.15 -22.17 29.19
N LYS A 193 -0.04 -21.92 30.50
CA LYS A 193 0.82 -20.85 31.06
C LYS A 193 2.29 -21.05 30.70
N THR A 194 2.74 -22.30 30.67
CA THR A 194 4.03 -22.69 30.11
C THR A 194 3.77 -23.52 28.87
N LEU A 195 3.72 -22.85 27.72
CA LEU A 195 3.57 -23.47 26.40
C LEU A 195 4.93 -23.50 25.71
N LYS A 196 5.39 -24.68 25.30
CA LYS A 196 6.63 -24.87 24.53
C LYS A 196 6.31 -25.60 23.23
N LEU A 197 6.58 -24.95 22.12
CA LEU A 197 6.33 -25.44 20.76
C LEU A 197 7.66 -25.64 20.05
N HIS A 198 7.74 -26.66 19.18
CA HIS A 198 8.86 -26.85 18.25
C HIS A 198 8.40 -26.82 16.78
N SER A 199 7.15 -26.42 16.54
CA SER A 199 6.49 -26.40 15.23
C SER A 199 5.35 -25.35 15.21
N SER A 200 4.43 -25.46 14.25
CA SER A 200 3.30 -24.55 14.05
C SER A 200 2.20 -24.68 15.12
N LEU A 201 1.43 -23.60 15.31
CA LEU A 201 0.23 -23.52 16.16
C LEU A 201 -0.97 -23.06 15.33
N HIS A 202 -1.99 -23.90 15.23
CA HIS A 202 -3.20 -23.66 14.45
C HIS A 202 -4.43 -23.67 15.36
N LEU A 203 -5.16 -22.55 15.42
CA LEU A 203 -6.35 -22.35 16.24
C LEU A 203 -7.53 -21.96 15.34
N GLU A 204 -8.44 -22.90 15.13
CA GLU A 204 -9.64 -22.73 14.31
C GLU A 204 -10.91 -22.78 15.18
N ARG A 205 -11.74 -21.73 15.15
CA ARG A 205 -13.04 -21.66 15.85
C ARG A 205 -12.92 -21.81 17.38
N ALA A 206 -11.81 -21.38 17.96
CA ALA A 206 -11.64 -21.22 19.40
C ALA A 206 -12.35 -19.95 19.88
N HIS A 207 -13.69 -19.97 19.87
CA HIS A 207 -14.51 -18.75 20.01
C HIS A 207 -14.34 -18.00 21.34
N SER A 208 -14.01 -18.69 22.44
CA SER A 208 -13.75 -18.05 23.75
C SER A 208 -12.30 -17.63 23.97
N LEU A 209 -11.37 -17.87 23.03
CA LEU A 209 -9.95 -17.52 23.22
C LEU A 209 -9.79 -16.00 23.31
N GLU A 210 -9.40 -15.53 24.49
CA GLU A 210 -9.25 -14.10 24.82
C GLU A 210 -7.79 -13.64 24.76
N SER A 211 -6.85 -14.54 25.07
CA SER A 211 -5.41 -14.25 25.05
C SER A 211 -4.54 -15.46 24.69
N LEU A 212 -3.35 -15.15 24.17
CA LEU A 212 -2.23 -16.07 24.00
C LEU A 212 -1.19 -15.84 25.12
N PRO A 213 -0.26 -16.77 25.41
CA PRO A 213 0.76 -16.60 26.44
C PRO A 213 1.71 -15.43 26.15
N ASP A 214 2.13 -14.68 27.19
CA ASP A 214 2.88 -13.41 27.04
C ASP A 214 4.19 -13.55 26.23
N ASP A 215 4.95 -14.62 26.47
CA ASP A 215 6.22 -14.94 25.80
C ASP A 215 6.04 -16.10 24.80
N LEU A 216 4.99 -16.05 23.97
CA LEU A 216 4.72 -17.09 22.96
C LEU A 216 5.80 -17.11 21.86
N HIS A 217 6.55 -18.20 21.78
CA HIS A 217 7.41 -18.53 20.64
C HIS A 217 6.80 -19.66 19.80
N VAL A 218 6.67 -19.44 18.49
CA VAL A 218 6.19 -20.40 17.50
C VAL A 218 7.29 -20.60 16.44
N PRO A 219 8.06 -21.70 16.48
CA PRO A 219 9.11 -21.98 15.49
C PRO A 219 8.60 -22.31 14.07
N GLY A 220 7.29 -22.55 13.93
CA GLY A 220 6.62 -22.67 12.65
C GLY A 220 5.66 -21.50 12.39
N SER A 221 4.52 -21.80 11.77
CA SER A 221 3.48 -20.82 11.48
C SER A 221 2.47 -20.68 12.63
N LEU A 222 1.96 -19.47 12.86
CA LEU A 222 0.80 -19.22 13.72
C LEU A 222 -0.43 -18.95 12.86
N ILE A 223 -1.42 -19.84 12.90
CA ILE A 223 -2.66 -19.73 12.13
C ILE A 223 -3.84 -19.55 13.09
N LEU A 224 -4.49 -18.39 13.01
CA LEU A 224 -5.68 -18.03 13.78
C LEU A 224 -6.86 -17.88 12.82
N LYS A 225 -7.95 -18.62 13.06
CA LYS A 225 -9.13 -18.57 12.19
C LYS A 225 -10.40 -18.62 13.01
N GLN A 226 -11.28 -17.63 12.83
CA GLN A 226 -12.54 -17.53 13.58
C GLN A 226 -12.35 -17.52 15.12
N CYS A 227 -11.22 -16.96 15.59
CA CYS A 227 -10.94 -16.73 17.02
C CYS A 227 -11.61 -15.42 17.46
N LYS A 228 -12.93 -15.46 17.61
CA LYS A 228 -13.81 -14.28 17.75
C LYS A 228 -13.51 -13.33 18.91
N LYS A 229 -12.87 -13.80 19.99
CA LYS A 229 -12.57 -13.01 21.20
C LYS A 229 -11.13 -12.52 21.32
N LEU A 230 -10.22 -12.94 20.44
CA LEU A 230 -8.81 -12.61 20.56
C LEU A 230 -8.57 -11.20 20.01
N ILE A 231 -8.13 -10.28 20.88
CA ILE A 231 -8.00 -8.85 20.55
C ILE A 231 -6.67 -8.53 19.87
N THR A 232 -5.57 -9.12 20.33
CA THR A 232 -4.21 -8.79 19.87
C THR A 232 -3.26 -9.97 20.08
N LEU A 233 -2.07 -9.90 19.49
CA LEU A 233 -0.96 -10.80 19.83
C LEU A 233 -0.27 -10.35 21.14
N PRO A 234 0.43 -11.26 21.84
CA PRO A 234 1.32 -10.90 22.95
C PRO A 234 2.44 -9.95 22.50
N ASN A 235 2.83 -9.01 23.36
CA ASN A 235 3.87 -8.03 23.01
C ASN A 235 5.22 -8.68 22.65
N ASN A 236 5.61 -9.76 23.31
CA ASN A 236 6.88 -10.44 23.07
C ASN A 236 6.74 -11.67 22.14
N CYS A 237 5.65 -11.74 21.35
CA CYS A 237 5.39 -12.89 20.48
C CYS A 237 6.45 -13.01 19.38
N GLN A 238 7.03 -14.19 19.22
CA GLN A 238 7.96 -14.52 18.14
C GLN A 238 7.39 -15.66 17.29
N ILE A 239 7.29 -15.43 15.98
CA ILE A 239 6.77 -16.39 15.00
C ILE A 239 7.85 -16.52 13.92
N ASP A 240 8.58 -17.63 13.90
CA ASP A 240 9.73 -17.79 12.99
C ASP A 240 9.27 -18.03 11.54
N GLY A 241 8.05 -18.52 11.35
CA GLY A 241 7.41 -18.70 10.04
C GLY A 241 6.33 -17.67 9.74
N HIS A 242 5.37 -18.08 8.91
CA HIS A 242 4.18 -17.33 8.53
C HIS A 242 3.17 -17.07 9.69
N PHE A 243 2.61 -15.86 9.76
CA PHE A 243 1.46 -15.51 10.59
C PHE A 243 0.19 -15.31 9.76
N SER A 244 -0.93 -15.96 10.14
CA SER A 244 -2.26 -15.69 9.59
C SER A 244 -3.31 -15.42 10.67
N ALA A 245 -4.10 -14.37 10.49
CA ALA A 245 -5.38 -14.16 11.18
C ALA A 245 -6.51 -14.04 10.15
N THR A 246 -7.55 -14.88 10.26
CA THR A 246 -8.67 -14.92 9.31
C THR A 246 -10.00 -14.92 10.04
N GLN A 247 -10.92 -14.01 9.69
CA GLN A 247 -12.26 -13.91 10.30
C GLN A 247 -12.22 -13.82 11.84
N CYS A 248 -11.20 -13.16 12.40
CA CYS A 248 -11.08 -12.92 13.84
C CYS A 248 -11.70 -11.55 14.15
N GLU A 249 -12.99 -11.57 14.50
CA GLU A 249 -13.86 -10.37 14.50
C GLU A 249 -13.38 -9.22 15.39
N LEU A 250 -12.77 -9.53 16.55
CA LEU A 250 -12.23 -8.53 17.49
C LEU A 250 -10.71 -8.34 17.39
N PHE A 251 -10.03 -8.94 16.40
CA PHE A 251 -8.57 -8.82 16.28
C PHE A 251 -8.18 -7.44 15.72
N GLU A 252 -7.66 -6.57 16.58
CA GLU A 252 -7.45 -5.15 16.33
C GLU A 252 -6.04 -4.81 15.82
N ALA A 253 -5.00 -5.48 16.35
CA ALA A 253 -3.61 -5.06 16.17
C ALA A 253 -2.58 -6.19 16.23
N ILE A 254 -1.43 -5.95 15.59
CA ILE A 254 -0.16 -6.64 15.83
C ILE A 254 0.76 -5.63 16.57
N PRO A 255 1.21 -5.90 17.82
CA PRO A 255 2.09 -5.00 18.55
C PRO A 255 3.47 -4.81 17.89
N GLU A 256 4.08 -3.64 18.08
CA GLU A 256 5.39 -3.23 17.52
C GLU A 256 6.54 -4.21 17.79
N ARG A 257 6.49 -4.94 18.90
CA ARG A 257 7.55 -5.87 19.34
C ARG A 257 7.40 -7.29 18.82
N VAL A 258 6.32 -7.60 18.09
CA VAL A 258 6.10 -8.93 17.51
C VAL A 258 7.03 -9.15 16.33
N VAL A 259 7.77 -10.25 16.35
CA VAL A 259 8.65 -10.67 15.26
C VAL A 259 7.97 -11.74 14.43
N ILE A 260 7.88 -11.53 13.11
CA ILE A 260 7.31 -12.48 12.15
C ILE A 260 8.36 -12.74 11.06
N GLY A 261 8.75 -14.01 10.90
CA GLY A 261 9.87 -14.40 10.04
C GLY A 261 9.54 -14.48 8.55
N GLU A 262 8.31 -14.85 8.17
CA GLU A 262 7.88 -15.02 6.77
C GLU A 262 6.68 -14.14 6.40
N ASP A 263 5.61 -14.70 5.82
CA ASP A 263 4.39 -14.00 5.37
C ASP A 263 3.53 -13.48 6.53
N ILE A 264 2.99 -12.27 6.39
CA ILE A 264 1.91 -11.72 7.24
C ILE A 264 0.59 -11.77 6.46
N GLN A 265 -0.44 -12.43 7.01
CA GLN A 265 -1.78 -12.50 6.39
C GLN A 265 -2.90 -12.15 7.38
N ILE A 266 -3.60 -11.04 7.14
CA ILE A 266 -4.81 -10.65 7.84
C ILE A 266 -5.96 -10.64 6.83
N ASP A 267 -7.05 -11.34 7.09
CA ASP A 267 -8.14 -11.53 6.12
C ASP A 267 -9.51 -11.52 6.81
N GLN A 268 -10.41 -10.63 6.39
CA GLN A 268 -11.77 -10.49 6.94
C GLN A 268 -11.81 -10.28 8.47
N CYS A 269 -10.82 -9.57 9.04
CA CYS A 269 -10.80 -9.18 10.44
C CYS A 269 -11.42 -7.78 10.58
N GLU A 270 -12.70 -7.73 10.98
CA GLU A 270 -13.53 -6.51 10.94
C GLU A 270 -13.05 -5.38 11.86
N ALA A 271 -12.35 -5.69 12.96
CA ALA A 271 -11.77 -4.71 13.88
C ALA A 271 -10.30 -4.34 13.58
N PHE A 272 -9.66 -4.96 12.57
CA PHE A 272 -8.22 -4.82 12.38
C PHE A 272 -7.83 -3.42 11.87
N THR A 273 -6.97 -2.74 12.62
CA THR A 273 -6.52 -1.36 12.34
C THR A 273 -5.00 -1.23 12.21
N THR A 274 -4.22 -2.01 12.97
CA THR A 274 -2.81 -1.67 13.23
C THR A 274 -1.83 -2.81 12.90
N LEU A 275 -0.88 -2.51 12.01
CA LEU A 275 0.32 -3.30 11.72
C LEU A 275 1.49 -2.88 12.64
N PRO A 276 2.52 -3.72 12.85
CA PRO A 276 3.66 -3.37 13.70
C PRO A 276 4.51 -2.26 13.05
N TYR A 277 5.17 -1.45 13.88
CA TYR A 277 6.10 -0.40 13.44
C TYR A 277 7.51 -0.62 14.04
N PRO A 278 8.59 -0.59 13.23
CA PRO A 278 8.58 -0.56 11.76
C PRO A 278 8.05 -1.89 11.19
N LEU A 279 7.38 -1.84 10.04
CA LEU A 279 6.77 -3.02 9.44
C LEU A 279 7.82 -3.88 8.72
N GLN A 280 8.17 -5.04 9.26
CA GLN A 280 9.17 -5.94 8.65
C GLN A 280 8.56 -7.30 8.29
N CYS A 281 8.88 -7.80 7.09
CA CYS A 281 8.35 -9.07 6.56
C CYS A 281 9.32 -9.64 5.49
N GLN A 282 9.91 -10.82 5.72
CA GLN A 282 10.73 -11.50 4.70
C GLN A 282 9.86 -12.25 3.66
N GLY A 283 8.55 -12.29 3.87
CA GLY A 283 7.57 -12.84 2.94
C GLY A 283 6.71 -11.78 2.29
N ASN A 284 5.48 -12.18 1.96
CA ASN A 284 4.42 -11.32 1.43
C ASN A 284 3.65 -10.64 2.56
N LEU A 285 3.17 -9.42 2.30
CA LEU A 285 2.18 -8.76 3.15
C LEU A 285 0.79 -8.91 2.53
N LYS A 286 -0.16 -9.46 3.27
CA LYS A 286 -1.56 -9.61 2.86
C LYS A 286 -2.45 -9.06 3.97
N VAL A 287 -3.14 -7.95 3.73
CA VAL A 287 -4.23 -7.44 4.57
C VAL A 287 -5.43 -7.27 3.65
N ARG A 288 -6.47 -8.08 3.81
CA ARG A 288 -7.58 -8.14 2.84
C ARG A 288 -8.95 -8.11 3.51
N SER A 289 -9.90 -7.45 2.87
CA SER A 289 -11.30 -7.41 3.30
C SER A 289 -11.49 -6.93 4.76
N CYS A 290 -10.56 -6.12 5.30
CA CYS A 290 -10.56 -5.61 6.67
C CYS A 290 -11.13 -4.18 6.67
N LYS A 291 -12.41 -4.03 7.02
CA LYS A 291 -13.17 -2.81 6.68
C LYS A 291 -12.64 -1.54 7.32
N VAL A 292 -12.12 -1.60 8.56
CA VAL A 292 -11.63 -0.44 9.32
C VAL A 292 -10.12 -0.21 9.18
N PHE A 293 -9.40 -1.09 8.46
CA PHE A 293 -7.97 -0.95 8.22
C PHE A 293 -7.74 0.30 7.34
N SER A 294 -7.03 1.28 7.88
CA SER A 294 -7.03 2.65 7.33
C SER A 294 -5.66 3.24 7.01
N ALA A 295 -4.57 2.66 7.56
CA ALA A 295 -3.21 3.14 7.34
C ALA A 295 -2.21 1.98 7.35
N ILE A 296 -1.12 2.16 6.62
CA ILE A 296 0.09 1.32 6.67
C ILE A 296 1.18 2.17 7.33
N PRO A 297 2.04 1.62 8.21
CA PRO A 297 3.06 2.41 8.89
C PRO A 297 4.03 3.09 7.93
N ASP A 298 4.44 4.32 8.27
CA ASP A 298 5.32 5.18 7.45
C ASP A 298 6.73 4.61 7.19
N GLN A 299 7.10 3.54 7.87
CA GLN A 299 8.33 2.78 7.64
C GLN A 299 8.02 1.29 7.55
N GLY A 300 8.49 0.67 6.48
CA GLY A 300 8.46 -0.78 6.33
C GLY A 300 9.45 -1.30 5.30
N ASP A 301 9.75 -2.59 5.42
CA ASP A 301 10.51 -3.38 4.46
C ASP A 301 9.81 -4.74 4.28
N ILE A 302 9.42 -5.02 3.04
CA ILE A 302 8.68 -6.22 2.64
C ILE A 302 9.46 -6.87 1.51
N ALA A 303 9.87 -8.13 1.64
CA ALA A 303 10.61 -8.80 0.58
C ALA A 303 9.70 -9.32 -0.56
N GLY A 304 8.45 -9.69 -0.27
CA GLY A 304 7.49 -10.29 -1.21
C GLY A 304 6.44 -9.35 -1.81
N ASP A 305 5.35 -9.94 -2.32
CA ASP A 305 4.21 -9.20 -2.88
C ASP A 305 3.37 -8.56 -1.77
N ILE A 306 2.64 -7.51 -2.13
CA ILE A 306 1.75 -6.76 -1.22
C ILE A 306 0.30 -6.89 -1.71
N GLN A 307 -0.60 -7.34 -0.86
CA GLN A 307 -2.03 -7.48 -1.14
C GLN A 307 -2.82 -6.73 -0.07
N LEU A 308 -3.40 -5.60 -0.46
CA LEU A 308 -4.14 -4.64 0.37
C LEU A 308 -5.59 -4.48 -0.13
N ASN A 309 -6.07 -5.43 -0.93
CA ASN A 309 -7.36 -5.33 -1.61
C ASN A 309 -8.55 -5.46 -0.65
N GLU A 310 -9.66 -4.81 -1.01
CA GLU A 310 -10.93 -4.81 -0.28
C GLU A 310 -10.88 -4.15 1.12
N ASN A 311 -9.96 -3.21 1.35
CA ASN A 311 -9.88 -2.42 2.59
C ASN A 311 -10.45 -0.98 2.35
N PRO A 312 -11.77 -0.76 2.43
CA PRO A 312 -12.40 0.51 2.06
C PRO A 312 -12.03 1.71 2.96
N SER A 313 -11.47 1.51 4.15
CA SER A 313 -10.94 2.61 4.97
C SER A 313 -9.50 3.01 4.65
N LEU A 314 -8.74 2.21 3.88
CA LEU A 314 -7.37 2.53 3.47
C LEU A 314 -7.41 3.56 2.35
N GLN A 315 -7.11 4.82 2.66
CA GLN A 315 -7.25 5.96 1.74
C GLN A 315 -5.93 6.43 1.10
N ASP A 316 -4.77 5.97 1.60
CA ASP A 316 -3.45 6.36 1.08
C ASP A 316 -2.41 5.24 1.28
N LEU A 317 -1.23 5.40 0.68
CA LEU A 317 -0.09 4.49 0.78
C LEU A 317 1.19 5.26 1.14
N PRO A 318 2.01 4.80 2.12
CA PRO A 318 3.26 5.47 2.47
C PRO A 318 4.32 5.36 1.34
N ASP A 319 5.17 6.38 1.25
CA ASP A 319 6.16 6.57 0.16
C ASP A 319 7.04 5.34 -0.12
N TRP A 320 7.41 4.57 0.93
CA TRP A 320 8.29 3.42 0.79
C TRP A 320 7.72 2.35 -0.16
N ILE A 321 6.40 2.17 -0.18
CA ILE A 321 5.70 1.20 -1.06
C ILE A 321 6.00 1.47 -2.55
N PHE A 322 6.10 2.75 -2.95
CA PHE A 322 6.41 3.15 -4.32
C PHE A 322 7.89 3.00 -4.69
N THR A 323 8.77 2.77 -3.70
CA THR A 323 10.23 2.70 -3.87
C THR A 323 10.84 1.30 -3.66
N LEU A 324 10.06 0.32 -3.17
CA LEU A 324 10.48 -1.07 -2.92
C LEU A 324 11.16 -1.78 -4.09
N GLY A 325 10.87 -1.34 -5.32
CA GLY A 325 11.38 -1.97 -6.54
C GLY A 325 10.90 -3.41 -6.74
N SER A 326 11.65 -4.14 -7.58
CA SER A 326 11.47 -5.58 -7.80
C SER A 326 11.66 -6.40 -6.52
N ARG A 327 11.14 -7.62 -6.52
CA ARG A 327 11.39 -8.62 -5.47
C ARG A 327 12.35 -9.70 -5.95
N GLN A 328 13.00 -10.37 -5.01
CA GLN A 328 13.80 -11.56 -5.27
C GLN A 328 12.95 -12.81 -5.03
N MET A 329 13.03 -13.80 -5.92
CA MET A 329 12.37 -15.09 -5.75
C MET A 329 13.26 -16.18 -6.35
N ASN A 330 13.70 -17.14 -5.53
CA ASN A 330 14.59 -18.23 -5.93
C ASN A 330 15.90 -17.79 -6.63
N GLY A 331 16.37 -16.57 -6.38
CA GLY A 331 17.54 -15.97 -7.02
C GLY A 331 17.23 -15.13 -8.27
N ASP A 332 16.00 -15.19 -8.79
CA ASP A 332 15.56 -14.34 -9.90
C ASP A 332 14.91 -13.04 -9.39
N THR A 333 15.19 -11.93 -10.09
CA THR A 333 14.55 -10.64 -9.84
C THR A 333 13.26 -10.53 -10.65
N THR A 334 12.11 -10.46 -9.97
CA THR A 334 10.79 -10.38 -10.62
C THR A 334 10.10 -9.05 -10.33
N MET A 335 9.10 -8.70 -11.16
CA MET A 335 8.15 -7.63 -10.81
C MET A 335 7.49 -7.98 -9.47
N ARG A 336 7.38 -6.98 -8.59
CA ARG A 336 6.64 -7.04 -7.34
C ARG A 336 5.19 -6.62 -7.61
N LEU A 337 4.24 -7.42 -7.16
CA LEU A 337 2.82 -7.15 -7.29
C LEU A 337 2.32 -6.39 -6.06
N ILE A 338 1.59 -5.29 -6.28
CA ILE A 338 0.95 -4.49 -5.23
C ILE A 338 -0.53 -4.34 -5.57
N ASN A 339 -1.38 -5.15 -4.93
CA ASN A 339 -2.81 -5.14 -5.17
C ASN A 339 -3.53 -4.22 -4.18
N ILE A 340 -4.17 -3.17 -4.69
CA ILE A 340 -4.93 -2.16 -3.93
C ILE A 340 -6.38 -2.04 -4.44
N GLN A 341 -6.87 -3.05 -5.16
CA GLN A 341 -8.25 -3.09 -5.67
C GLN A 341 -9.28 -3.02 -4.54
N GLY A 342 -10.28 -2.15 -4.66
CA GLY A 342 -11.35 -2.02 -3.66
C GLY A 342 -10.88 -1.42 -2.32
N THR A 343 -9.78 -0.67 -2.33
CA THR A 343 -9.39 0.22 -1.22
C THR A 343 -10.23 1.50 -1.22
N GLY A 344 -10.11 2.31 -0.17
CA GLY A 344 -10.67 3.67 -0.09
C GLY A 344 -9.84 4.74 -0.79
N ILE A 345 -8.74 4.37 -1.45
CA ILE A 345 -7.85 5.30 -2.17
C ILE A 345 -8.66 6.03 -3.25
N PRO A 346 -8.62 7.38 -3.32
CA PRO A 346 -9.39 8.14 -4.30
C PRO A 346 -9.15 7.65 -5.73
N GLN A 347 -10.22 7.59 -6.54
CA GLN A 347 -10.16 7.08 -7.92
C GLN A 347 -9.08 7.77 -8.77
N GLU A 348 -8.83 9.05 -8.54
CA GLU A 348 -7.77 9.82 -9.23
C GLU A 348 -6.36 9.39 -8.81
N GLN A 349 -6.16 9.05 -7.54
CA GLN A 349 -4.90 8.51 -7.05
C GLN A 349 -4.69 7.08 -7.57
N LEU A 350 -5.75 6.27 -7.66
CA LEU A 350 -5.71 4.97 -8.33
C LEU A 350 -5.36 5.12 -9.83
N GLN A 351 -5.99 6.06 -10.54
CA GLN A 351 -5.68 6.34 -11.94
C GLN A 351 -4.24 6.84 -12.12
N TYR A 352 -3.78 7.76 -11.24
CA TYR A 352 -2.38 8.17 -11.19
C TYR A 352 -1.47 6.95 -11.01
N ILE A 353 -1.78 6.04 -10.08
CA ILE A 353 -0.98 4.82 -9.85
C ILE A 353 -0.98 3.89 -11.08
N GLU A 354 -2.06 3.77 -11.85
CA GLU A 354 -2.04 3.01 -13.12
C GLU A 354 -1.24 3.71 -14.23
N ASP A 355 -1.37 5.02 -14.35
CA ASP A 355 -0.69 5.81 -15.38
C ASP A 355 0.84 5.94 -15.13
N HIS A 356 1.30 5.64 -13.92
CA HIS A 356 2.70 5.78 -13.51
C HIS A 356 3.51 4.49 -13.64
N GLN A 357 4.66 4.60 -14.32
CA GLN A 357 5.63 3.51 -14.41
C GLN A 357 6.55 3.45 -13.19
N TYR A 358 6.22 2.56 -12.26
CA TYR A 358 7.08 2.22 -11.12
C TYR A 358 8.12 1.17 -11.54
N LEU A 359 9.40 1.39 -11.20
CA LEU A 359 10.46 0.47 -11.59
C LEU A 359 10.36 -0.82 -10.77
N GLY A 360 10.14 -1.95 -11.43
CA GLY A 360 10.10 -3.25 -10.75
C GLY A 360 8.80 -3.54 -9.99
N ILE A 361 7.81 -2.63 -10.02
CA ILE A 361 6.54 -2.75 -9.31
C ILE A 361 5.38 -2.72 -10.31
N GLN A 362 4.40 -3.60 -10.13
CA GLN A 362 3.13 -3.60 -10.84
C GLN A 362 2.00 -3.40 -9.83
N PHE A 363 1.23 -2.33 -9.98
CA PHE A 363 0.02 -2.11 -9.20
C PHE A 363 -1.20 -2.79 -9.85
N LEU A 364 -2.12 -3.31 -9.03
CA LEU A 364 -3.46 -3.70 -9.44
C LEU A 364 -4.46 -2.81 -8.69
N THR A 365 -5.16 -1.92 -9.39
CA THR A 365 -6.11 -0.97 -8.77
C THR A 365 -7.57 -1.37 -8.92
N GLY A 366 -7.86 -2.31 -9.82
CA GLY A 366 -9.21 -2.74 -10.18
C GLY A 366 -9.92 -1.89 -11.23
N LEU A 367 -9.36 -0.74 -11.65
CA LEU A 367 -9.97 0.12 -12.69
C LEU A 367 -10.13 -0.61 -14.04
N GLN A 368 -9.21 -1.52 -14.37
CA GLN A 368 -9.27 -2.39 -15.56
C GLN A 368 -10.50 -3.32 -15.59
N ALA A 369 -11.22 -3.52 -14.47
CA ALA A 369 -12.43 -4.32 -14.42
C ALA A 369 -13.73 -3.51 -14.66
N GLN A 370 -13.66 -2.18 -14.78
CA GLN A 370 -14.86 -1.32 -14.92
C GLN A 370 -14.84 -0.36 -16.13
N GLN A 371 -13.72 -0.19 -16.84
CA GLN A 371 -13.64 0.76 -17.95
C GLN A 371 -13.82 0.12 -19.35
N SER A 372 -15.06 -0.20 -19.69
CA SER A 372 -15.47 -0.21 -21.10
C SER A 372 -15.67 1.23 -21.59
N SER A 373 -14.68 1.77 -22.29
CA SER A 373 -14.84 2.79 -23.34
C SER A 373 -15.67 4.05 -23.00
N GLN A 374 -15.27 4.84 -22.00
CA GLN A 374 -15.55 6.28 -22.00
C GLN A 374 -14.30 7.09 -21.64
N ASP A 375 -13.86 7.89 -22.60
CA ASP A 375 -12.73 8.80 -22.45
C ASP A 375 -13.16 10.03 -21.63
N HIS A 376 -12.74 10.09 -20.36
CA HIS A 376 -13.09 11.17 -19.44
C HIS A 376 -12.24 12.44 -19.64
N ARG A 377 -11.38 12.47 -20.66
CA ARG A 377 -10.52 13.63 -20.97
C ARG A 377 -11.34 14.76 -21.62
N ARG A 378 -11.22 15.97 -21.06
CA ARG A 378 -11.82 17.19 -21.64
C ARG A 378 -10.84 17.76 -22.67
N ASN A 379 -11.20 17.63 -23.95
CA ASN A 379 -10.47 18.27 -25.04
C ASN A 379 -10.71 19.79 -25.00
N VAL A 380 -9.62 20.57 -25.03
CA VAL A 380 -9.64 22.03 -24.92
C VAL A 380 -8.92 22.63 -26.12
N TYR A 381 -9.66 23.41 -26.90
CA TYR A 381 -9.13 24.10 -28.08
C TYR A 381 -8.84 25.56 -27.72
N LEU A 382 -7.58 25.98 -27.81
CA LEU A 382 -7.14 27.29 -27.35
C LEU A 382 -6.21 27.99 -28.34
N ASP A 383 -6.21 29.31 -28.28
CA ASP A 383 -5.27 30.17 -28.99
C ASP A 383 -4.13 30.56 -28.04
N HIS A 384 -2.93 30.78 -28.56
CA HIS A 384 -1.81 31.24 -27.74
C HIS A 384 -2.15 32.54 -26.98
N GLY A 385 -1.73 32.61 -25.71
CA GLY A 385 -1.98 33.75 -24.82
C GLY A 385 -3.28 33.64 -24.00
N ASN A 386 -4.21 32.76 -24.38
CA ASN A 386 -5.48 32.54 -23.68
C ASN A 386 -5.48 31.32 -22.74
N GLU A 387 -4.32 30.72 -22.45
CA GLU A 387 -4.23 29.47 -21.72
C GLU A 387 -4.70 29.60 -20.26
N ALA A 388 -4.31 30.66 -19.55
CA ALA A 388 -4.70 30.89 -18.16
C ALA A 388 -6.23 30.99 -17.95
N PRO A 389 -6.97 31.89 -18.61
CA PRO A 389 -8.42 32.00 -18.38
C PRO A 389 -9.16 30.71 -18.74
N ILE A 390 -8.86 30.09 -19.90
CA ILE A 390 -9.57 28.89 -20.36
C ILE A 390 -9.32 27.70 -19.43
N LEU A 391 -8.07 27.48 -18.99
CA LEU A 391 -7.77 26.40 -18.05
C LEU A 391 -8.39 26.65 -16.67
N LEU A 392 -8.39 27.91 -16.19
CA LEU A 392 -8.99 28.24 -14.89
C LEU A 392 -10.50 28.11 -14.88
N ASP A 393 -11.22 28.45 -15.94
CA ASP A 393 -12.67 28.25 -16.01
C ASP A 393 -13.03 26.77 -15.84
N ILE A 394 -12.24 25.86 -16.42
CA ILE A 394 -12.40 24.41 -16.23
C ILE A 394 -12.02 23.97 -14.81
N LEU A 395 -10.90 24.49 -14.27
CA LEU A 395 -10.38 24.07 -12.96
C LEU A 395 -11.15 24.64 -11.77
N ARG A 396 -11.89 25.74 -11.93
CA ARG A 396 -12.79 26.27 -10.91
C ARG A 396 -14.01 25.37 -10.71
N GLU A 397 -14.58 24.85 -11.81
CA GLU A 397 -15.69 23.88 -11.80
C GLU A 397 -15.21 22.47 -11.42
N THR A 398 -14.13 22.02 -12.07
CA THR A 398 -13.62 20.65 -12.06
C THR A 398 -12.09 20.65 -11.86
N PRO A 399 -11.58 20.93 -10.66
CA PRO A 399 -10.13 21.12 -10.41
C PRO A 399 -9.27 19.90 -10.74
N GLN A 400 -9.87 18.73 -10.80
CA GLN A 400 -9.23 17.45 -11.01
C GLN A 400 -9.34 16.96 -12.47
N GLN A 401 -10.12 17.64 -13.31
CA GLN A 401 -10.35 17.29 -14.72
C GLN A 401 -9.06 16.99 -15.49
N THR A 402 -8.98 15.81 -16.11
CA THR A 402 -7.93 15.50 -17.09
C THR A 402 -8.19 16.30 -18.35
N ILE A 403 -7.26 17.21 -18.68
CA ILE A 403 -7.35 18.12 -19.82
C ILE A 403 -6.38 17.64 -20.90
N VAL A 404 -6.82 17.72 -22.16
CA VAL A 404 -6.01 17.51 -23.37
C VAL A 404 -6.12 18.77 -24.22
N VAL A 405 -4.99 19.33 -24.66
CA VAL A 405 -4.94 20.66 -25.28
C VAL A 405 -4.64 20.57 -26.77
N TYR A 406 -5.40 21.31 -27.57
CA TYR A 406 -5.16 21.50 -28.99
C TYR A 406 -5.01 23.00 -29.25
N TYR A 407 -3.86 23.41 -29.79
CA TYR A 407 -3.67 24.78 -30.28
C TYR A 407 -4.35 24.92 -31.65
N LYS A 408 -5.16 25.98 -31.83
CA LYS A 408 -5.86 26.19 -33.10
C LYS A 408 -4.86 26.52 -34.23
N GLY A 409 -4.97 25.80 -35.33
CA GLY A 409 -4.05 25.94 -36.47
C GLY A 409 -2.79 25.08 -36.40
N GLU A 410 -2.63 24.25 -35.36
CA GLU A 410 -1.54 23.27 -35.25
C GLU A 410 -2.07 21.84 -35.45
N ASP A 411 -1.45 21.05 -36.32
CA ASP A 411 -1.81 19.63 -36.59
C ASP A 411 -1.38 18.66 -35.46
N GLY A 412 -1.17 19.18 -34.24
CA GLY A 412 -0.65 18.43 -33.11
C GLY A 412 -1.69 17.56 -32.41
N ILE A 413 -1.52 16.23 -32.47
CA ILE A 413 -2.24 15.30 -31.59
C ILE A 413 -1.57 15.30 -30.21
N ASP A 414 -2.27 15.81 -29.20
CA ASP A 414 -1.71 15.94 -27.85
C ASP A 414 -1.61 14.59 -27.12
N GLN A 415 -0.36 14.16 -26.88
CA GLN A 415 0.01 13.06 -25.98
C GLN A 415 0.64 13.60 -24.66
N GLY A 416 0.10 14.71 -24.16
CA GLY A 416 0.54 15.46 -22.99
C GLY A 416 1.55 16.59 -23.26
N GLY A 417 2.01 16.77 -24.51
CA GLY A 417 3.00 17.79 -24.88
C GLY A 417 2.40 19.21 -24.86
N PRO A 418 1.51 19.53 -25.82
CA PRO A 418 0.66 20.73 -25.80
C PRO A 418 0.01 21.05 -24.44
N THR A 419 -0.48 20.03 -23.71
CA THR A 419 -1.03 20.23 -22.36
C THR A 419 -0.01 20.85 -21.40
N ARG A 420 1.21 20.29 -21.32
CA ARG A 420 2.27 20.86 -20.46
C ARG A 420 2.70 22.26 -20.91
N GLN A 421 2.76 22.50 -22.23
CA GLN A 421 3.07 23.83 -22.75
C GLN A 421 2.02 24.86 -22.32
N ALA A 422 0.73 24.51 -22.40
CA ALA A 422 -0.37 25.39 -22.00
C ALA A 422 -0.38 25.67 -20.49
N PHE A 423 -0.16 24.65 -19.65
CA PHE A 423 -0.01 24.86 -18.20
C PHE A 423 1.20 25.74 -17.86
N THR A 424 2.32 25.59 -18.57
CA THR A 424 3.50 26.44 -18.36
C THR A 424 3.24 27.89 -18.79
N LYS A 425 2.56 28.11 -19.93
CA LYS A 425 2.16 29.46 -20.38
C LYS A 425 1.14 30.10 -19.43
N ALA A 426 0.15 29.33 -18.96
CA ALA A 426 -0.81 29.78 -17.96
C ALA A 426 -0.13 30.23 -16.66
N TYR A 427 0.82 29.43 -16.16
CA TYR A 427 1.65 29.77 -15.00
C TYR A 427 2.41 31.09 -15.20
N LYS A 428 3.14 31.25 -16.32
CA LYS A 428 3.87 32.50 -16.61
C LYS A 428 2.95 33.70 -16.81
N SER A 429 1.74 33.49 -17.35
CA SER A 429 0.72 34.54 -17.46
C SER A 429 0.26 35.01 -16.07
N LEU A 430 -0.05 34.07 -15.16
CA LEU A 430 -0.47 34.40 -13.79
C LEU A 430 0.63 35.10 -12.98
N LEU A 431 1.92 34.78 -13.19
CA LEU A 431 3.02 35.50 -12.52
C LEU A 431 3.06 37.00 -12.86
N LYS A 432 2.48 37.45 -13.98
CA LYS A 432 2.37 38.88 -14.34
C LYS A 432 1.36 39.65 -13.47
N ASN A 433 0.57 38.96 -12.64
CA ASN A 433 -0.40 39.58 -11.75
C ASN A 433 0.27 40.34 -10.58
N THR A 434 0.52 41.63 -10.77
CA THR A 434 1.14 42.52 -9.77
C THR A 434 0.28 42.78 -8.52
N GLN A 435 -1.00 42.37 -8.51
CA GLN A 435 -1.85 42.43 -7.32
C GLN A 435 -1.67 41.23 -6.38
N LEU A 436 -1.07 40.13 -6.86
CA LEU A 436 -0.72 38.96 -6.04
C LEU A 436 0.80 38.84 -5.83
N PHE A 437 1.58 39.17 -6.87
CA PHE A 437 3.02 38.98 -6.91
C PHE A 437 3.79 40.30 -6.90
N ASN A 438 4.91 40.31 -6.17
CA ASN A 438 5.90 41.38 -6.19
C ASN A 438 7.19 40.83 -6.83
N HIS A 439 7.70 41.52 -7.86
CA HIS A 439 8.89 41.12 -8.61
C HIS A 439 10.11 41.88 -8.09
N SER A 440 11.21 41.17 -7.87
CA SER A 440 12.48 41.72 -7.37
C SER A 440 13.68 40.99 -7.98
N ASP A 441 14.87 41.58 -7.89
CA ASP A 441 16.11 40.96 -8.39
C ASP A 441 16.43 39.61 -7.73
N ASN A 442 15.94 39.38 -6.50
CA ASN A 442 16.09 38.13 -5.75
C ASN A 442 14.94 37.13 -6.00
N GLY A 443 14.14 37.33 -7.06
CA GLY A 443 13.01 36.49 -7.43
C GLY A 443 11.65 37.05 -7.01
N ILE A 444 10.60 36.29 -7.33
CA ILE A 444 9.20 36.68 -7.09
C ILE A 444 8.82 36.41 -5.63
N ASN A 445 8.10 37.35 -5.02
CA ASN A 445 7.47 37.22 -3.71
C ASN A 445 5.95 37.27 -3.82
N ILE A 446 5.24 36.62 -2.89
CA ILE A 446 3.78 36.67 -2.81
C ILE A 446 3.38 37.74 -1.79
N LYS A 447 2.72 38.80 -2.24
CA LYS A 447 2.33 39.95 -1.43
C LYS A 447 1.05 40.57 -1.99
N PRO A 448 -0.14 40.17 -1.50
CA PRO A 448 -1.41 40.60 -2.05
C PRO A 448 -1.67 42.10 -1.82
N GLN A 449 -2.29 42.74 -2.81
CA GLN A 449 -2.67 44.17 -2.82
C GLN A 449 -4.17 44.36 -3.12
N TYR A 450 -4.97 43.31 -2.96
CA TYR A 450 -6.42 43.33 -3.18
C TYR A 450 -7.17 44.05 -2.05
N LYS A 451 -8.42 44.45 -2.33
CA LYS A 451 -9.25 45.20 -1.38
C LYS A 451 -10.03 44.34 -0.39
N SER A 452 -10.16 43.03 -0.63
CA SER A 452 -10.89 42.12 0.26
C SER A 452 -10.27 40.71 0.30
N ALA A 453 -10.46 40.02 1.43
CA ALA A 453 -9.98 38.66 1.66
C ALA A 453 -10.39 37.67 0.55
N SER A 454 -11.64 37.77 0.06
CA SER A 454 -12.16 36.90 -0.99
C SER A 454 -11.46 37.10 -2.35
N GLN A 455 -11.01 38.32 -2.67
CA GLN A 455 -10.21 38.56 -3.87
C GLN A 455 -8.81 37.94 -3.76
N ILE A 456 -8.21 38.02 -2.56
CA ILE A 456 -6.92 37.37 -2.25
C ILE A 456 -7.06 35.85 -2.37
N GLU A 457 -8.06 35.26 -1.71
CA GLU A 457 -8.37 33.83 -1.77
C GLU A 457 -8.55 33.36 -3.22
N SER A 458 -9.37 34.06 -4.01
CA SER A 458 -9.67 33.65 -5.39
C SER A 458 -8.42 33.65 -6.28
N ALA A 459 -7.66 34.76 -6.30
CA ALA A 459 -6.45 34.87 -7.10
C ALA A 459 -5.35 33.88 -6.67
N ALA A 460 -5.22 33.66 -5.36
CA ALA A 460 -4.30 32.68 -4.79
C ALA A 460 -4.71 31.24 -5.11
N LYS A 461 -6.01 30.92 -5.06
CA LYS A 461 -6.55 29.60 -5.36
C LYS A 461 -6.41 29.25 -6.84
N ASP A 462 -6.72 30.19 -7.74
CA ASP A 462 -6.48 30.04 -9.18
C ASP A 462 -5.01 29.68 -9.46
N PHE A 463 -4.07 30.43 -8.87
CA PHE A 463 -2.65 30.13 -8.99
C PHE A 463 -2.28 28.76 -8.38
N GLY A 464 -2.84 28.45 -7.21
CA GLY A 464 -2.70 27.16 -6.53
C GLY A 464 -3.16 25.97 -7.38
N GLN A 465 -4.25 26.13 -8.14
CA GLN A 465 -4.74 25.10 -9.05
C GLN A 465 -3.76 24.88 -10.21
N ILE A 466 -3.28 25.93 -10.86
CA ILE A 466 -2.30 25.82 -11.95
C ILE A 466 -1.00 25.15 -11.47
N ILE A 467 -0.43 25.55 -10.33
CA ILE A 467 0.77 24.88 -9.82
C ILE A 467 0.51 23.45 -9.34
N GLY A 468 -0.68 23.18 -8.78
CA GLY A 468 -1.10 21.83 -8.40
C GLY A 468 -1.11 20.87 -9.59
N ARG A 469 -1.69 21.30 -10.73
CA ARG A 469 -1.66 20.54 -11.99
C ARG A 469 -0.23 20.34 -12.51
N ILE A 470 0.62 21.38 -12.48
CA ILE A 470 2.03 21.32 -12.90
C ILE A 470 2.83 20.28 -12.08
N MET A 471 2.61 20.24 -10.76
CA MET A 471 3.26 19.31 -9.84
C MET A 471 2.78 17.87 -10.03
N LEU A 472 1.49 17.66 -10.29
CA LEU A 472 0.91 16.33 -10.60
C LEU A 472 1.35 15.81 -11.98
N GLN A 473 1.59 16.71 -12.95
CA GLN A 473 1.98 16.36 -14.32
C GLN A 473 3.50 16.25 -14.55
N HIS A 474 4.32 16.35 -13.49
CA HIS A 474 5.79 16.21 -13.53
C HIS A 474 6.47 17.10 -14.59
N MET A 475 6.03 18.35 -14.63
CA MET A 475 6.44 19.31 -15.66
C MET A 475 7.74 20.03 -15.31
N ALA A 476 7.80 20.58 -14.09
CA ALA A 476 8.80 21.53 -13.60
C ALA A 476 8.93 22.82 -14.45
N VAL A 477 8.72 23.98 -13.82
CA VAL A 477 8.77 25.32 -14.46
C VAL A 477 9.99 26.16 -14.06
N GLY A 478 10.83 25.65 -13.16
CA GLY A 478 12.06 26.31 -12.70
C GLY A 478 11.92 27.09 -11.39
N TYR A 479 12.99 27.78 -11.03
CA TYR A 479 13.11 28.57 -9.79
C TYR A 479 12.83 30.05 -10.08
N ASP A 480 11.55 30.45 -10.09
CA ASP A 480 11.14 31.85 -10.29
C ASP A 480 10.88 32.61 -8.97
N PHE A 481 10.71 31.91 -7.83
CA PHE A 481 10.38 32.52 -6.53
C PHE A 481 11.59 32.73 -5.62
N HIS A 482 11.50 33.72 -4.73
CA HIS A 482 12.40 33.86 -3.59
C HIS A 482 12.36 32.60 -2.70
N PRO A 483 13.48 32.08 -2.16
CA PRO A 483 13.52 30.81 -1.44
C PRO A 483 12.48 30.63 -0.31
N ASP A 484 12.19 31.71 0.42
CA ASP A 484 11.21 31.71 1.52
C ASP A 484 9.78 31.39 1.05
N VAL A 485 9.43 31.68 -0.20
CA VAL A 485 8.08 31.41 -0.76
C VAL A 485 7.80 29.91 -0.73
N TYR A 486 8.79 29.06 -1.08
CA TYR A 486 8.65 27.61 -1.04
C TYR A 486 8.48 27.08 0.38
N GLN A 487 9.14 27.69 1.37
CA GLN A 487 8.95 27.37 2.78
C GLN A 487 7.54 27.72 3.25
N LYS A 488 7.04 28.91 2.90
CA LYS A 488 5.69 29.35 3.25
C LYS A 488 4.59 28.58 2.53
N MET A 489 4.80 28.16 1.28
CA MET A 489 3.89 27.24 0.58
C MET A 489 3.76 25.91 1.33
N ALA A 490 4.90 25.27 1.67
CA ALA A 490 4.88 24.00 2.41
C ALA A 490 4.19 24.14 3.79
N LYS A 491 4.48 25.24 4.50
CA LYS A 491 3.89 25.49 5.81
C LYS A 491 2.38 25.78 5.74
N ALA A 492 1.95 26.56 4.75
CA ALA A 492 0.53 26.83 4.51
C ALA A 492 -0.24 25.56 4.13
N SER A 493 0.34 24.69 3.32
CA SER A 493 -0.24 23.38 3.03
C SER A 493 -0.36 22.50 4.27
N GLN A 494 0.64 22.47 5.16
CA GLN A 494 0.52 21.78 6.44
C GLN A 494 -0.65 22.33 7.29
N ILE A 495 -0.76 23.65 7.41
CA ILE A 495 -1.82 24.31 8.22
C ILE A 495 -3.20 24.09 7.60
N TYR A 496 -3.34 24.23 6.28
CA TYR A 496 -4.59 23.97 5.57
C TYR A 496 -5.07 22.53 5.80
N GLN A 497 -4.16 21.56 5.78
CA GLN A 497 -4.48 20.15 6.06
C GLN A 497 -4.68 19.83 7.55
N SER A 498 -4.36 20.73 8.48
CA SER A 498 -4.69 20.56 9.90
C SER A 498 -6.09 21.06 10.28
N ILE A 499 -6.77 21.79 9.40
CA ILE A 499 -8.08 22.44 9.68
C ILE A 499 -9.22 21.60 9.06
N PRO A 500 -10.05 20.90 9.86
CA PRO A 500 -11.11 20.03 9.34
C PRO A 500 -12.19 20.78 8.54
N GLU A 501 -12.55 22.00 8.94
CA GLU A 501 -13.63 22.81 8.34
C GLU A 501 -13.32 23.22 6.89
N LEU A 502 -12.03 23.34 6.55
CA LEU A 502 -11.55 23.61 5.20
C LEU A 502 -11.49 22.35 4.32
N LYS A 503 -11.44 21.16 4.92
CA LYS A 503 -11.53 19.87 4.19
C LYS A 503 -12.97 19.54 3.79
N THR A 504 -13.93 19.78 4.68
CA THR A 504 -15.35 19.48 4.43
C THR A 504 -16.02 20.47 3.46
N LYS A 505 -15.30 21.51 3.02
CA LYS A 505 -15.82 22.63 2.20
C LYS A 505 -17.01 23.35 2.86
N ALA A 506 -17.13 23.29 4.19
CA ALA A 506 -18.20 23.96 4.94
C ALA A 506 -18.12 25.49 4.83
N TYR A 507 -16.92 26.02 4.59
CA TYR A 507 -16.64 27.46 4.42
C TYR A 507 -15.65 27.69 3.27
N THR A 508 -15.67 28.90 2.70
CA THR A 508 -14.51 29.44 1.98
C THR A 508 -13.39 29.77 2.98
N LEU A 509 -12.15 29.91 2.52
CA LEU A 509 -11.04 30.26 3.41
C LEU A 509 -11.25 31.64 4.05
N ALA A 510 -11.69 32.64 3.28
CA ALA A 510 -12.04 33.96 3.81
C ALA A 510 -13.23 33.90 4.79
N GLY A 511 -14.20 33.01 4.56
CA GLY A 511 -15.33 32.77 5.46
C GLY A 511 -14.89 32.16 6.79
N TYR A 512 -14.01 31.15 6.74
CA TYR A 512 -13.42 30.50 7.91
C TYR A 512 -12.62 31.50 8.77
N ILE A 513 -11.70 32.26 8.15
CA ILE A 513 -10.94 33.33 8.83
C ILE A 513 -11.86 34.43 9.40
N GLY A 514 -13.00 34.68 8.75
CA GLY A 514 -14.05 35.58 9.24
C GLY A 514 -14.70 35.12 10.55
N ILE A 515 -14.87 33.81 10.76
CA ILE A 515 -15.51 33.25 11.97
C ILE A 515 -14.52 32.78 13.05
N CYS A 516 -13.24 32.62 12.71
CA CYS A 516 -12.19 32.22 13.66
C CYS A 516 -12.12 33.13 14.89
N ASN A 517 -11.83 32.53 16.03
CA ASN A 517 -11.59 33.27 17.27
C ASN A 517 -10.15 33.84 17.31
N ARG A 518 -9.85 34.65 18.34
CA ARG A 518 -8.52 35.27 18.52
C ARG A 518 -7.38 34.25 18.55
N GLU A 519 -7.54 33.17 19.29
CA GLU A 519 -6.51 32.15 19.51
C GLU A 519 -6.23 31.39 18.21
N ASP A 520 -7.27 31.04 17.45
CA ASP A 520 -7.12 30.37 16.14
C ASP A 520 -6.33 31.26 15.15
N LEU A 521 -6.69 32.55 15.06
CA LEU A 521 -6.04 33.51 14.18
C LEU A 521 -4.57 33.73 14.57
N VAL A 522 -4.28 33.88 15.87
CA VAL A 522 -2.92 34.03 16.38
C VAL A 522 -2.10 32.76 16.14
N ALA A 523 -2.68 31.57 16.34
CA ALA A 523 -2.01 30.29 16.11
C ALA A 523 -1.65 30.10 14.63
N ILE A 524 -2.58 30.38 13.70
CA ILE A 524 -2.34 30.35 12.26
C ILE A 524 -1.19 31.28 11.88
N GLU A 525 -1.22 32.53 12.36
CA GLU A 525 -0.26 33.56 11.99
C GLU A 525 1.14 33.30 12.57
N CYS A 526 1.23 32.85 13.83
CA CYS A 526 2.48 32.43 14.46
C CYS A 526 3.08 31.19 13.78
N ALA A 527 2.24 30.23 13.35
CA ALA A 527 2.69 29.04 12.63
C ALA A 527 3.19 29.37 11.21
N MET A 528 2.62 30.38 10.55
CA MET A 528 3.05 30.84 9.23
C MET A 528 4.30 31.72 9.25
N ASN A 529 4.46 32.55 10.28
CA ASN A 529 5.57 33.51 10.39
C ASN A 529 6.37 33.33 11.70
N PRO A 530 6.94 32.14 11.97
CA PRO A 530 7.58 31.80 13.25
C PRO A 530 8.84 32.62 13.54
N THR A 531 9.55 33.09 12.51
CA THR A 531 10.70 33.99 12.65
C THR A 531 10.29 35.41 13.07
N THR A 532 9.12 35.88 12.59
CA THR A 532 8.52 37.13 13.03
C THR A 532 8.12 37.01 14.50
N PHE A 533 7.31 36.00 14.86
CA PHE A 533 6.71 35.82 16.19
C PHE A 533 7.55 34.93 17.13
N ASN A 534 8.88 35.11 17.09
CA ASN A 534 9.86 34.28 17.78
C ASN A 534 10.01 34.52 19.29
N SER A 535 9.43 35.58 19.86
CA SER A 535 9.44 35.88 21.30
C SER A 535 8.01 35.99 21.87
N GLN A 536 7.88 35.90 23.20
CA GLN A 536 6.58 36.02 23.86
C GLN A 536 6.00 37.43 23.66
N ASP A 537 6.78 38.49 23.89
CA ASP A 537 6.34 39.89 23.73
C ASP A 537 5.69 40.17 22.36
N LYS A 538 6.19 39.54 21.29
CA LYS A 538 5.64 39.70 19.93
C LYS A 538 4.34 38.92 19.72
N ARG A 539 4.19 37.77 20.38
CA ARG A 539 2.91 37.03 20.42
C ARG A 539 1.89 37.79 21.25
N ASP A 540 2.29 38.29 22.42
CA ASP A 540 1.45 39.13 23.30
C ASP A 540 0.98 40.39 22.58
N TYR A 541 1.87 41.05 21.80
CA TYR A 541 1.48 42.13 20.90
C TYR A 541 0.38 41.71 19.91
N LEU A 542 0.54 40.58 19.22
CA LEU A 542 -0.47 40.08 18.29
C LEU A 542 -1.79 39.72 19.01
N HIS A 543 -1.73 39.08 20.19
CA HIS A 543 -2.91 38.84 21.03
C HIS A 543 -3.56 40.13 21.55
N SER A 544 -2.83 41.24 21.66
CA SER A 544 -3.38 42.53 22.13
C SER A 544 -4.17 43.31 21.08
N LEU A 545 -4.00 43.01 19.79
CA LEU A 545 -4.65 43.76 18.70
C LEU A 545 -6.17 43.57 18.66
N PRO A 546 -6.94 44.56 18.17
CA PRO A 546 -8.33 44.35 17.74
C PRO A 546 -8.46 43.15 16.78
N LEU A 547 -9.57 42.42 16.86
CA LEU A 547 -9.74 41.18 16.09
C LEU A 547 -9.68 41.41 14.57
N GLU A 548 -10.21 42.54 14.09
CA GLU A 548 -10.13 42.92 12.68
C GLU A 548 -8.70 43.27 12.23
N ASP A 549 -7.86 43.81 13.12
CA ASP A 549 -6.46 44.12 12.79
C ASP A 549 -5.64 42.83 12.63
N ILE A 550 -5.95 41.78 13.39
CA ILE A 550 -5.36 40.43 13.20
C ILE A 550 -5.82 39.85 11.85
N ARG A 551 -7.11 39.96 11.49
CA ARG A 551 -7.60 39.50 10.18
C ARG A 551 -6.96 40.26 9.03
N ASP A 552 -6.78 41.58 9.15
CA ASP A 552 -6.07 42.41 8.17
C ASP A 552 -4.58 42.04 8.07
N TYR A 553 -3.92 41.71 9.18
CA TYR A 553 -2.57 41.16 9.18
C TYR A 553 -2.50 39.84 8.39
N ILE A 554 -3.37 38.88 8.70
CA ILE A 554 -3.47 37.59 7.99
C ILE A 554 -3.76 37.79 6.51
N ASN A 555 -4.65 38.73 6.13
CA ASN A 555 -4.92 39.07 4.74
C ASN A 555 -3.64 39.51 3.99
N LYS A 556 -2.77 40.27 4.66
CA LYS A 556 -1.53 40.81 4.09
C LYS A 556 -0.35 39.82 4.08
N SER A 557 -0.28 38.88 5.03
CA SER A 557 0.89 37.99 5.23
C SER A 557 0.65 36.52 4.86
N THR A 558 -0.57 36.01 5.04
CA THR A 558 -0.85 34.57 5.18
C THR A 558 -1.94 34.07 4.23
N MET A 559 -3.01 34.84 4.03
CA MET A 559 -4.19 34.47 3.23
C MET A 559 -3.85 33.95 1.83
N ALA A 560 -2.89 34.59 1.15
CA ALA A 560 -2.45 34.17 -0.18
C ALA A 560 -1.78 32.78 -0.18
N TYR A 561 -1.00 32.44 0.85
CA TYR A 561 -0.36 31.11 0.92
C TYR A 561 -1.38 30.01 1.24
N LEU A 562 -2.33 30.28 2.15
CA LEU A 562 -3.44 29.36 2.44
C LEU A 562 -4.38 29.19 1.24
N GLY A 563 -4.63 30.25 0.46
CA GLY A 563 -5.39 30.16 -0.79
C GLY A 563 -4.70 29.29 -1.85
N ILE A 564 -3.36 29.40 -1.96
CA ILE A 564 -2.56 28.53 -2.83
C ILE A 564 -2.63 27.07 -2.37
N ALA A 565 -2.54 26.81 -1.06
CA ALA A 565 -2.73 25.49 -0.48
C ALA A 565 -4.13 24.91 -0.79
N ALA A 566 -5.19 25.73 -0.68
CA ALA A 566 -6.55 25.36 -1.05
C ALA A 566 -6.67 25.00 -2.55
N GLY A 567 -6.00 25.77 -3.43
CA GLY A 567 -5.95 25.50 -4.86
C GLY A 567 -5.27 24.15 -5.17
N MET A 568 -4.07 23.93 -4.64
CA MET A 568 -3.33 22.67 -4.80
C MET A 568 -4.12 21.47 -4.26
N SER A 569 -4.66 21.59 -3.04
CA SER A 569 -5.48 20.53 -2.43
C SER A 569 -6.75 20.25 -3.23
N SER A 570 -7.35 21.26 -3.88
CA SER A 570 -8.53 21.04 -4.73
C SER A 570 -8.23 20.18 -5.95
N CYS A 571 -7.00 20.21 -6.46
CA CYS A 571 -6.54 19.38 -7.58
C CYS A 571 -6.12 17.95 -7.19
N GLY A 572 -6.33 17.53 -5.93
CA GLY A 572 -5.94 16.20 -5.43
C GLY A 572 -4.57 16.12 -4.76
N LEU A 573 -3.89 17.26 -4.52
CA LEU A 573 -2.52 17.28 -4.00
C LEU A 573 -2.51 17.51 -2.46
N PHE A 574 -2.70 16.44 -1.69
CA PHE A 574 -3.02 16.52 -0.26
C PHE A 574 -1.82 16.58 0.71
N SER A 575 -0.59 16.23 0.31
CA SER A 575 0.58 16.11 1.22
C SER A 575 1.77 17.04 0.86
N VAL A 576 1.50 18.32 0.59
CA VAL A 576 2.55 19.31 0.24
C VAL A 576 3.23 19.90 1.50
N SER A 577 3.68 19.05 2.43
CA SER A 577 4.25 19.49 3.72
C SER A 577 5.76 19.75 3.69
N ARG A 578 6.45 19.33 2.62
CA ARG A 578 7.92 19.38 2.47
C ARG A 578 8.35 20.34 1.38
N VAL A 579 9.32 21.21 1.71
CA VAL A 579 9.92 22.16 0.75
C VAL A 579 10.61 21.42 -0.40
N ASP A 580 11.27 20.31 -0.10
CA ASP A 580 11.97 19.48 -1.09
C ASP A 580 11.01 18.90 -2.13
N PHE A 581 9.82 18.46 -1.70
CA PHE A 581 8.75 17.99 -2.59
C PHE A 581 8.24 19.09 -3.53
N ILE A 582 8.06 20.32 -3.01
CA ILE A 582 7.71 21.47 -3.85
C ILE A 582 8.82 21.73 -4.88
N LYS A 583 10.07 21.82 -4.43
CA LYS A 583 11.22 22.03 -5.33
C LYS A 583 11.31 20.96 -6.41
N GLU A 584 11.21 19.67 -6.05
CA GLU A 584 11.26 18.55 -7.00
C GLU A 584 10.17 18.62 -8.07
N ARG A 585 8.92 18.88 -7.65
CA ARG A 585 7.73 18.78 -8.52
C ARG A 585 7.45 20.06 -9.31
N LEU A 586 7.63 21.22 -8.68
CA LEU A 586 7.35 22.53 -9.27
C LEU A 586 8.57 23.12 -9.98
N CYS A 587 9.78 22.98 -9.43
CA CYS A 587 10.96 23.69 -9.92
C CYS A 587 11.91 22.78 -10.72
N GLY A 588 12.08 21.53 -10.30
CA GLY A 588 13.06 20.60 -10.85
C GLY A 588 14.47 20.79 -10.24
N PRO A 589 15.54 20.39 -10.95
CA PRO A 589 16.91 20.46 -10.44
C PRO A 589 17.41 21.91 -10.33
N GLU A 590 18.03 22.26 -9.20
CA GLU A 590 18.63 23.59 -9.00
C GLU A 590 19.72 23.90 -10.05
N ASN A 591 20.52 22.92 -10.43
CA ASN A 591 21.46 23.02 -11.56
C ASN A 591 20.92 22.27 -12.79
N LEU A 592 20.00 22.92 -13.49
CA LEU A 592 19.36 22.38 -14.70
C LEU A 592 20.36 21.92 -15.76
N LYS A 593 21.46 22.65 -15.99
CA LYS A 593 22.46 22.30 -17.01
C LYS A 593 23.22 21.02 -16.65
N ALA A 594 23.70 20.90 -15.42
CA ALA A 594 24.40 19.70 -14.97
C ALA A 594 23.49 18.47 -15.03
N PHE A 595 22.26 18.60 -14.52
CA PHE A 595 21.28 17.53 -14.55
C PHE A 595 20.89 17.13 -15.99
N PHE A 596 20.67 18.09 -16.89
CA PHE A 596 20.40 17.81 -18.31
C PHE A 596 21.54 16.99 -18.93
N LEU A 597 22.80 17.40 -18.73
CA LEU A 597 23.97 16.70 -19.25
C LEU A 597 24.12 15.28 -18.66
N GLU A 598 23.80 15.10 -17.38
CA GLU A 598 23.80 13.80 -16.71
C GLU A 598 22.78 12.85 -17.35
N LYS A 599 21.53 13.30 -17.56
CA LYS A 599 20.44 12.47 -18.10
C LYS A 599 20.45 12.38 -19.64
N LEU A 600 21.30 13.12 -20.34
CA LEU A 600 21.31 13.21 -21.80
C LEU A 600 21.89 11.95 -22.48
N HIS A 601 21.01 11.21 -23.15
CA HIS A 601 21.31 10.09 -24.03
C HIS A 601 21.24 10.52 -25.50
N VAL A 602 22.39 10.50 -26.19
CA VAL A 602 22.48 10.80 -27.62
C VAL A 602 22.40 9.51 -28.45
N LYS A 603 21.28 9.30 -29.16
CA LYS A 603 21.03 8.13 -30.01
C LYS A 603 21.33 8.43 -31.48
N VAL A 604 22.51 8.01 -31.93
CA VAL A 604 22.90 8.02 -33.34
C VAL A 604 22.41 6.73 -34.00
N LYS A 605 21.80 6.81 -35.19
CA LYS A 605 21.22 5.68 -35.92
C LYS A 605 22.25 4.99 -36.83
N GLU A 606 21.97 3.75 -37.22
CA GLU A 606 22.91 2.90 -37.98
C GLU A 606 23.24 3.42 -39.38
N TYR A 607 22.33 4.16 -40.02
CA TYR A 607 22.58 4.80 -41.32
C TYR A 607 23.64 5.92 -41.27
N VAL A 608 23.97 6.43 -40.08
CA VAL A 608 25.01 7.46 -39.91
C VAL A 608 26.39 6.80 -39.94
N PRO A 609 27.36 7.29 -40.74
CA PRO A 609 28.71 6.74 -40.79
C PRO A 609 29.36 6.67 -39.40
N LYS A 610 29.84 5.49 -38.99
CA LYS A 610 30.40 5.26 -37.64
C LYS A 610 31.48 6.27 -37.23
N ILE A 611 32.27 6.76 -38.18
CA ILE A 611 33.30 7.78 -37.96
C ILE A 611 32.74 9.11 -37.40
N GLN A 612 31.51 9.49 -37.77
CA GLN A 612 30.86 10.72 -37.29
C GLN A 612 30.20 10.58 -35.92
N HIS A 613 29.96 9.35 -35.42
CA HIS A 613 29.18 9.11 -34.19
C HIS A 613 29.76 9.81 -32.96
N ALA A 614 31.09 9.84 -32.84
CA ALA A 614 31.77 10.50 -31.72
C ALA A 614 31.62 12.04 -31.80
N GLN A 615 31.78 12.62 -32.98
CA GLN A 615 31.67 14.06 -33.22
C GLN A 615 30.23 14.55 -33.00
N ILE A 616 29.22 13.83 -33.50
CA ILE A 616 27.80 14.11 -33.27
C ILE A 616 27.48 14.11 -31.76
N LYS A 617 27.93 13.09 -31.02
CA LYS A 617 27.76 13.01 -29.56
C LYS A 617 28.44 14.16 -28.83
N SER A 618 29.65 14.53 -29.26
CA SER A 618 30.40 15.66 -28.70
C SER A 618 29.66 16.98 -28.92
N TRP A 619 29.26 17.30 -30.16
CA TRP A 619 28.57 18.53 -30.52
C TRP A 619 27.21 18.70 -29.83
N ILE A 620 26.45 17.62 -29.66
CA ILE A 620 25.16 17.69 -28.95
C ILE A 620 25.36 17.93 -27.44
N ARG A 621 26.44 17.41 -26.84
CA ARG A 621 26.78 17.76 -25.45
C ARG A 621 27.30 19.20 -25.35
N GLN A 622 28.13 19.63 -26.30
CA GLN A 622 28.63 21.00 -26.37
C GLN A 622 27.49 22.03 -26.53
N LEU A 623 26.46 21.71 -27.32
CA LEU A 623 25.27 22.55 -27.49
C LEU A 623 24.59 22.89 -26.15
N ILE A 624 24.51 21.92 -25.23
CA ILE A 624 23.93 22.09 -23.89
C ILE A 624 24.93 22.78 -22.94
N ILE A 625 26.24 22.54 -23.09
CA ILE A 625 27.29 23.25 -22.33
C ILE A 625 27.26 24.75 -22.67
N ASP A 626 27.14 25.12 -23.94
CA ASP A 626 27.18 26.50 -24.41
C ASP A 626 25.83 27.22 -24.33
N ALA A 627 24.74 26.51 -24.00
CA ALA A 627 23.42 27.11 -23.83
C ALA A 627 23.40 28.03 -22.59
N ASN A 628 22.96 29.28 -22.75
CA ASN A 628 22.62 30.14 -21.60
C ASN A 628 21.30 29.67 -20.94
N ALA A 629 20.91 30.28 -19.81
CA ALA A 629 19.72 29.87 -19.06
C ALA A 629 18.42 29.92 -19.89
N ASN A 630 18.25 30.95 -20.74
CA ASN A 630 17.06 31.11 -21.57
C ASN A 630 17.06 30.14 -22.76
N GLU A 631 18.22 29.90 -23.37
CA GLU A 631 18.38 28.86 -24.40
C GLU A 631 18.04 27.47 -23.84
N LEU A 632 18.53 27.15 -22.64
CA LEU A 632 18.26 25.86 -21.99
C LEU A 632 16.78 25.70 -21.61
N LYS A 633 16.11 26.77 -21.16
CA LYS A 633 14.64 26.78 -20.95
C LYS A 633 13.87 26.49 -22.25
N LYS A 634 14.26 27.09 -23.38
CA LYS A 634 13.64 26.82 -24.70
C LYS A 634 13.88 25.39 -25.18
N ILE A 635 15.07 24.83 -24.97
CA ILE A 635 15.35 23.41 -25.23
C ILE A 635 14.47 22.51 -24.37
N CYS A 636 14.32 22.80 -23.07
CA CYS A 636 13.41 22.04 -22.21
C CYS A 636 11.96 22.15 -22.70
N MET A 637 11.49 23.35 -23.07
CA MET A 637 10.13 23.57 -23.56
C MET A 637 9.80 22.69 -24.78
N GLU A 638 10.70 22.59 -25.75
CA GLU A 638 10.54 21.69 -26.91
C GLU A 638 10.57 20.21 -26.49
N MET A 639 11.51 19.85 -25.62
CA MET A 639 11.70 18.46 -25.23
C MET A 639 10.64 17.92 -24.27
N THR A 640 10.01 18.76 -23.44
CA THR A 640 9.09 18.31 -22.38
C THR A 640 7.77 19.06 -22.35
N GLY A 641 7.64 20.21 -23.01
CA GLY A 641 6.51 21.13 -22.83
C GLY A 641 6.62 22.01 -21.59
N ALA A 642 7.80 22.11 -20.96
CA ALA A 642 8.01 22.92 -19.75
C ALA A 642 9.42 23.54 -19.70
N GLU A 643 9.60 24.65 -18.97
CA GLU A 643 10.88 25.37 -18.90
C GLU A 643 12.01 24.64 -18.16
N SER A 644 11.70 23.57 -17.43
CA SER A 644 12.67 22.80 -16.64
C SER A 644 12.51 21.29 -16.90
N LEU A 645 13.19 20.50 -16.08
CA LEU A 645 13.13 19.05 -16.06
C LEU A 645 12.61 18.59 -14.70
N TYR A 646 11.81 17.53 -14.67
CA TYR A 646 11.43 16.88 -13.42
C TYR A 646 12.66 16.22 -12.75
N SER A 647 12.86 16.36 -11.44
CA SER A 647 14.06 15.81 -10.77
C SER A 647 14.13 14.28 -10.80
N GLY A 648 12.98 13.58 -10.87
CA GLY A 648 12.91 12.13 -11.09
C GLY A 648 13.16 11.69 -12.54
N GLN A 649 13.53 12.59 -13.46
CA GLN A 649 13.78 12.26 -14.87
C GLN A 649 15.00 11.33 -15.03
N LYS A 650 14.76 10.10 -15.50
CA LYS A 650 15.84 9.09 -15.65
C LYS A 650 16.71 9.28 -16.90
N HIS A 651 16.14 9.73 -18.01
CA HIS A 651 16.86 9.91 -19.27
C HIS A 651 16.17 10.92 -20.19
N ILE A 652 16.93 11.60 -21.03
CA ILE A 652 16.47 12.58 -22.03
C ILE A 652 17.12 12.20 -23.35
N THR A 653 16.33 12.02 -24.42
CA THR A 653 16.86 11.51 -25.69
C THR A 653 16.98 12.61 -26.74
N ILE A 654 18.18 12.86 -27.24
CA ILE A 654 18.40 13.56 -28.51
C ILE A 654 18.84 12.50 -29.53
N SER A 655 18.20 12.46 -30.69
CA SER A 655 18.43 11.41 -31.70
C SER A 655 18.58 11.96 -33.10
N MET A 656 19.26 11.22 -33.97
CA MET A 656 19.32 11.51 -35.40
C MET A 656 18.10 10.91 -36.11
N GLY A 657 17.50 11.66 -37.02
CA GLY A 657 16.46 11.20 -37.96
C GLY A 657 16.78 11.60 -39.40
N VAL A 658 16.11 10.98 -40.37
CA VAL A 658 16.10 11.41 -41.78
C VAL A 658 14.65 11.66 -42.15
N TYR A 659 14.35 12.82 -42.72
CA TYR A 659 13.02 13.16 -43.23
C TYR A 659 13.16 14.29 -44.27
N GLU A 660 12.24 14.33 -45.23
CA GLU A 660 12.33 15.18 -46.45
C GLU A 660 11.92 16.65 -46.23
N SER A 661 11.58 17.04 -45.00
CA SER A 661 11.22 18.42 -44.65
C SER A 661 12.45 19.29 -44.38
N ASP A 662 12.37 20.57 -44.78
CA ASP A 662 13.33 21.63 -44.46
C ASP A 662 13.49 21.90 -42.94
N ALA A 663 12.67 21.29 -42.08
CA ALA A 663 12.74 21.46 -40.63
C ALA A 663 14.04 20.88 -40.05
N TYR A 664 14.80 21.70 -39.31
CA TYR A 664 16.07 21.30 -38.70
C TYR A 664 15.90 20.27 -37.56
N LEU A 665 14.74 20.27 -36.91
CA LEU A 665 14.39 19.39 -35.81
C LEU A 665 12.90 19.08 -35.74
N SER A 666 12.60 17.94 -35.10
CA SER A 666 11.25 17.51 -34.72
C SER A 666 11.25 17.12 -33.24
N ALA A 667 10.34 17.73 -32.49
CA ALA A 667 10.14 17.47 -31.07
C ALA A 667 9.03 16.43 -30.86
N HIS A 668 9.25 15.51 -29.91
CA HIS A 668 8.24 14.55 -29.46
C HIS A 668 8.12 14.68 -27.93
N SER A 669 7.57 15.81 -27.49
CA SER A 669 7.53 16.22 -26.08
C SER A 669 6.81 15.22 -25.16
N CYS A 670 5.87 14.43 -25.68
CA CYS A 670 5.27 13.27 -24.98
C CYS A 670 6.29 12.20 -24.58
N SER A 671 7.23 11.87 -25.48
CA SER A 671 8.27 10.85 -25.29
C SER A 671 9.60 11.43 -24.77
N ARG A 672 9.60 12.70 -24.39
CA ARG A 672 10.77 13.47 -23.92
C ARG A 672 12.00 13.34 -24.84
N LYS A 673 11.73 13.40 -26.14
CA LYS A 673 12.68 13.11 -27.23
C LYS A 673 12.73 14.24 -28.24
N LEU A 674 13.94 14.59 -28.66
CA LEU A 674 14.22 15.45 -29.80
C LEU A 674 14.83 14.61 -30.94
N THR A 675 14.44 14.91 -32.17
CA THR A 675 15.04 14.33 -33.38
C THR A 675 15.64 15.46 -34.21
N LEU A 676 16.96 15.45 -34.45
CA LEU A 676 17.61 16.39 -35.37
C LEU A 676 17.66 15.80 -36.78
N ASN A 677 17.48 16.66 -37.80
CA ASN A 677 17.55 16.27 -39.20
C ASN A 677 19.02 15.96 -39.59
N TYR A 678 19.33 14.69 -39.79
CA TYR A 678 20.70 14.24 -40.06
C TYR A 678 21.27 14.79 -41.37
N PRO A 679 20.57 14.75 -42.53
CA PRO A 679 21.01 15.43 -43.75
C PRO A 679 21.47 16.87 -43.53
N PHE A 680 20.73 17.68 -42.77
CA PHE A 680 21.15 19.03 -42.43
C PHE A 680 22.38 19.03 -41.52
N PHE A 681 22.34 18.27 -40.42
CA PHE A 681 23.44 18.14 -39.44
C PHE A 681 24.77 17.68 -40.06
N GLN A 682 24.71 16.76 -41.03
CA GLN A 682 25.86 16.21 -41.75
C GLN A 682 26.65 17.31 -42.46
N THR A 683 25.98 18.27 -43.10
CA THR A 683 26.66 19.39 -43.79
C THR A 683 27.52 20.23 -42.85
N PHE A 684 27.09 20.44 -41.60
CA PHE A 684 27.90 21.16 -40.61
C PHE A 684 29.07 20.31 -40.11
N ILE A 685 28.84 19.03 -39.84
CA ILE A 685 29.85 18.07 -39.39
C ILE A 685 31.01 17.96 -40.39
N GLU A 686 30.68 17.78 -41.68
CA GLU A 686 31.67 17.63 -42.75
C GLU A 686 32.51 18.89 -42.98
N ASN A 687 31.92 20.07 -42.74
CA ASN A 687 32.62 21.36 -42.83
C ASN A 687 33.17 21.86 -41.47
N ASN A 688 33.04 21.08 -40.40
CA ASN A 688 33.40 21.43 -39.02
C ASN A 688 32.79 22.77 -38.51
N GLN A 689 31.57 23.13 -38.94
CA GLN A 689 30.89 24.41 -38.67
C GLN A 689 30.00 24.39 -37.41
N TYR A 690 30.57 24.12 -36.22
CA TYR A 690 29.81 24.01 -34.98
C TYR A 690 29.03 25.29 -34.60
N ASP A 691 29.66 26.47 -34.64
CA ASP A 691 28.99 27.74 -34.25
C ASP A 691 27.78 28.07 -35.14
N ARG A 692 27.89 27.70 -36.42
CA ARG A 692 26.82 27.87 -37.40
C ARG A 692 25.68 26.89 -37.12
N PHE A 693 26.00 25.62 -36.82
CA PHE A 693 25.03 24.63 -36.35
C PHE A 693 24.29 25.09 -35.09
N LYS A 694 25.01 25.54 -34.05
CA LYS A 694 24.41 26.10 -32.82
C LYS A 694 23.46 27.24 -33.16
N SER A 695 23.90 28.17 -34.01
CA SER A 695 23.11 29.35 -34.39
C SER A 695 21.81 28.97 -35.09
N TYR A 696 21.82 28.01 -36.04
CA TYR A 696 20.59 27.56 -36.71
C TYR A 696 19.63 26.83 -35.75
N ILE A 697 20.13 25.91 -34.92
CA ILE A 697 19.29 25.17 -33.97
C ILE A 697 18.67 26.09 -32.92
N MET A 698 19.46 27.00 -32.35
CA MET A 698 18.94 27.99 -31.39
C MET A 698 17.96 28.96 -32.07
N GLN A 699 18.16 29.35 -33.33
CA GLN A 699 17.18 30.16 -34.07
C GLN A 699 15.86 29.41 -34.33
N ASP A 700 15.89 28.11 -34.62
CA ASP A 700 14.66 27.31 -34.79
C ASP A 700 13.88 27.22 -33.48
N PHE A 701 14.57 26.92 -32.38
CA PHE A 701 14.02 26.98 -31.02
C PHE A 701 13.53 28.38 -30.64
N ILE A 702 14.14 29.45 -31.14
CA ILE A 702 13.71 30.82 -30.83
C ILE A 702 12.43 31.17 -31.60
N LYS A 703 12.35 30.85 -32.90
CA LYS A 703 11.19 31.17 -33.75
C LYS A 703 9.90 30.55 -33.22
N ARG A 704 9.92 29.28 -32.82
CA ARG A 704 8.73 28.54 -32.35
C ARG A 704 8.08 29.08 -31.06
N PHE A 705 8.72 30.00 -30.34
CA PHE A 705 8.15 30.64 -29.14
C PHE A 705 8.24 32.17 -29.13
N ASN A 706 8.57 32.81 -30.26
CA ASN A 706 8.68 34.27 -30.34
C ASN A 706 7.45 34.94 -30.99
N ASP A 707 6.46 34.16 -31.45
CA ASP A 707 5.17 34.66 -31.95
C ASP A 707 4.08 34.69 -30.85
N ALA A 708 4.47 35.03 -29.60
CA ALA A 708 3.62 35.04 -28.40
C ALA A 708 3.86 36.27 -27.51
#